data_AF-A0AAF0V228-F1
#
_entry.id   AF-A0AAF0V228-F1
#
_cell.length_a   1.000
_cell.length_b   1.000
_cell.length_c   1.000
_cell.angle_alpha   90.00
_cell.angle_beta   90.00
_cell.angle_gamma   90.00
#
_symmetry.space_group_name_H-M   'P 1'
#
loop_
_entity.id
_entity.type
_entity.pdbx_description
1 polymer ?
#
loop_
_entity_poly.entity_id
_entity_poly.type
_entity_poly.pdbx_seq_one_letter_code
_entity_poly.pdbx_strand_id
1 'polypeptide(L)'
;MDDIEKIKATRELLKCSIEKSRKLGVEISERCWRLESCEQRLDFLSFALRDLSCKCTLYKMSTHDVDRVIGPASSVVMIFDVICGFEKSLSTDDVSDDVLSYLTTVKRMEEALGLLTNNCKLVVSWLDTSSCCDSSWYVRKVNKCLSIVRGLQGTEERYRAKGGALMIALDKVEIEFASMLRGITPLSVALPDVIRNVQGVIERLGVNGRVEKCMSVYVEVRSLNVRKALEGFDLDYLEEISLTEFDSVLSVEHYIDQWDKHLEFVVKYLLDTEHRLCIEVFRKAAFKDRCMECFARVAVQSGIHSFIKFGNMITEGKKEAIKLLKLLNMFGSLNKLRSDFNRLFSGSACGEIQTQTRDLIKNVVNGTCEIFWELSLQVELQRTTSPPVDGSVPGLVNFVVEYCNQLLEDEYWSTLIQVVEIHQGWNHESFEKGLLLNEMQNIVTALGLNIETWAKRHEDASLSSFFLMNNHWYLCNYTRGTKLGELMGNEWVTGHEEYMEYCETIYLKESWEKLPALLNEEGLVLFPGGRAIDRQVVKKKLKEFTEAFDEIYKKQSNWELCDKGLRWRIRQLVLHVVLPSYSSYLEKYASSIEFEVTSTAGQRVKYTAKTLGNMITCLFEPKVGKYDSSTKCTELSDKVNNSFVTNQLSSTPAAA
;
A
#
# COMPACT_ATOMS: atom_id res chain seq x y z
N MET A 1 -30.13 12.14 42.31
CA MET A 1 -30.71 10.79 42.13
C MET A 1 -29.63 9.81 41.65
N ASP A 2 -28.77 10.25 40.73
CA ASP A 2 -27.69 9.47 40.10
C ASP A 2 -26.59 8.95 41.07
N ASP A 3 -26.20 9.73 42.08
CA ASP A 3 -25.18 9.29 43.06
C ASP A 3 -25.67 8.17 44.00
N ILE A 4 -26.98 8.13 44.28
CA ILE A 4 -27.57 7.09 45.14
C ILE A 4 -27.63 5.76 44.39
N GLU A 5 -27.84 5.77 43.07
CA GLU A 5 -27.80 4.56 42.24
C GLU A 5 -26.37 4.03 42.08
N LYS A 6 -25.37 4.91 41.89
CA LYS A 6 -23.96 4.49 41.90
C LYS A 6 -23.56 3.83 43.21
N ILE A 7 -23.92 4.42 44.35
CA ILE A 7 -23.63 3.83 45.68
C ILE A 7 -24.32 2.47 45.86
N LYS A 8 -25.56 2.31 45.36
CA LYS A 8 -26.24 1.01 45.37
C LYS A 8 -25.52 -0.02 44.49
N ALA A 9 -25.09 0.36 43.29
CA ALA A 9 -24.35 -0.52 42.38
C ALA A 9 -23.00 -0.93 42.97
N THR A 10 -22.24 0.01 43.57
CA THR A 10 -20.98 -0.28 44.25
C THR A 10 -21.19 -1.19 45.46
N ARG A 11 -22.27 -0.99 46.23
CA ARG A 11 -22.63 -1.85 47.36
C ARG A 11 -22.94 -3.28 46.92
N GLU A 12 -23.65 -3.47 45.82
CA GLU A 12 -23.97 -4.80 45.29
C GLU A 12 -22.73 -5.48 44.67
N LEU A 13 -21.84 -4.73 44.02
CA LEU A 13 -20.52 -5.23 43.60
C LEU A 13 -19.68 -5.67 44.81
N LEU A 14 -19.66 -4.87 45.88
CA LEU A 14 -18.91 -5.18 47.09
C LEU A 14 -19.48 -6.41 47.80
N LYS A 15 -20.81 -6.53 47.90
CA LYS A 15 -21.47 -7.76 48.41
C LYS A 15 -21.13 -8.98 47.58
N CYS A 16 -21.14 -8.85 46.24
CA CYS A 16 -20.78 -9.96 45.35
C CYS A 16 -19.31 -10.36 45.54
N SER A 17 -18.41 -9.39 45.70
CA SER A 17 -17.00 -9.63 46.01
C SER A 17 -16.81 -10.29 47.38
N ILE A 18 -17.55 -9.84 48.40
CA ILE A 18 -17.53 -10.43 49.75
C ILE A 18 -18.05 -11.87 49.71
N GLU A 19 -19.13 -12.15 48.98
CA GLU A 19 -19.66 -13.51 48.87
C GLU A 19 -18.73 -14.42 48.06
N LYS A 20 -18.05 -13.90 47.03
CA LYS A 20 -16.97 -14.63 46.33
C LYS A 20 -15.80 -14.91 47.26
N SER A 21 -15.36 -13.94 48.05
CA SER A 21 -14.30 -14.11 49.04
C SER A 21 -14.70 -15.10 50.14
N ARG A 22 -15.97 -15.11 50.55
CA ARG A 22 -16.52 -16.05 51.54
C ARG A 22 -16.55 -17.47 50.98
N LYS A 23 -16.97 -17.65 49.72
CA LYS A 23 -16.89 -18.93 49.01
C LYS A 23 -15.46 -19.42 48.88
N LEU A 24 -14.53 -18.53 48.52
CA LEU A 24 -13.10 -18.84 48.46
C LEU A 24 -12.57 -19.24 49.85
N GLY A 25 -12.96 -18.53 50.91
CA GLY A 25 -12.59 -18.86 52.29
C GLY A 25 -13.11 -20.22 52.76
N VAL A 26 -14.32 -20.60 52.35
CA VAL A 26 -14.87 -21.95 52.59
C VAL A 26 -14.08 -23.00 51.81
N GLU A 27 -13.81 -22.77 50.52
CA GLU A 27 -12.99 -23.69 49.71
C GLU A 27 -11.58 -23.87 50.25
N ILE A 28 -10.93 -22.80 50.73
CA ILE A 28 -9.61 -22.85 51.36
C ILE A 28 -9.68 -23.64 52.67
N SER A 29 -10.67 -23.36 53.53
CA SER A 29 -10.83 -24.07 54.80
C SER A 29 -11.10 -25.55 54.60
N GLU A 30 -11.89 -25.89 53.58
CA GLU A 30 -12.19 -27.27 53.21
C GLU A 30 -10.96 -27.98 52.63
N ARG A 31 -10.11 -27.27 51.85
CA ARG A 31 -8.81 -27.79 51.39
C ARG A 31 -7.82 -28.00 52.53
N CYS A 32 -7.69 -27.05 53.46
CA CYS A 32 -6.81 -27.15 54.64
C CYS A 32 -7.19 -28.33 55.53
N TRP A 33 -8.48 -28.49 55.86
CA TRP A 33 -8.95 -29.63 56.65
C TRP A 33 -8.72 -30.97 55.94
N ARG A 34 -8.84 -31.01 54.61
CA ARG A 34 -8.55 -32.22 53.82
C ARG A 34 -7.05 -32.56 53.78
N LEU A 35 -6.18 -31.56 53.87
CA LEU A 35 -4.72 -31.73 53.96
C LEU A 35 -4.35 -32.30 55.33
N GLU A 36 -4.82 -31.68 56.43
CA GLU A 36 -4.64 -32.17 57.80
C GLU A 36 -5.23 -33.58 57.99
N SER A 37 -6.38 -33.86 57.35
CA SER A 37 -6.97 -35.20 57.33
C SER A 37 -6.12 -36.22 56.57
N CYS A 38 -5.45 -35.82 55.48
CA CYS A 38 -4.53 -36.71 54.76
C CYS A 38 -3.27 -36.99 55.59
N GLU A 39 -2.71 -35.99 56.25
CA GLU A 39 -1.54 -36.11 57.13
C GLU A 39 -1.81 -37.06 58.31
N GLN A 40 -2.94 -36.90 59.00
CA GLN A 40 -3.37 -37.83 60.05
C GLN A 40 -3.62 -39.26 59.55
N ARG A 41 -4.05 -39.41 58.29
CA ARG A 41 -4.25 -40.73 57.64
C ARG A 41 -2.92 -41.38 57.25
N LEU A 42 -1.91 -40.58 56.91
CA LEU A 42 -0.54 -41.04 56.61
C LEU A 42 0.19 -41.49 57.88
N ASP A 43 0.04 -40.76 58.99
CA ASP A 43 0.56 -41.18 60.30
C ASP A 43 -0.04 -42.53 60.72
N PHE A 44 -1.36 -42.68 60.53
CA PHE A 44 -2.03 -43.95 60.77
C PHE A 44 -1.52 -45.07 59.86
N LEU A 45 -1.28 -44.79 58.58
CA LEU A 45 -0.76 -45.76 57.61
C LEU A 45 0.66 -46.21 58.01
N SER A 46 1.54 -45.26 58.32
CA SER A 46 2.91 -45.50 58.79
C SER A 46 2.93 -46.37 60.04
N PHE A 47 2.09 -46.05 61.02
CA PHE A 47 1.94 -46.84 62.25
C PHE A 47 1.37 -48.24 61.97
N ALA A 48 0.35 -48.36 61.12
CA ALA A 48 -0.26 -49.64 60.78
C ALA A 48 0.71 -50.56 60.02
N LEU A 49 1.52 -50.03 59.12
CA LEU A 49 2.56 -50.77 58.38
C LEU A 49 3.66 -51.27 59.32
N ARG A 50 4.05 -50.45 60.32
CA ARG A 50 5.03 -50.83 61.34
C ARG A 50 4.51 -51.93 62.28
N ASP A 51 3.23 -51.87 62.67
CA ASP A 51 2.56 -52.91 63.47
C ASP A 51 2.40 -54.22 62.67
N LEU A 52 2.07 -54.13 61.37
CA LEU A 52 2.02 -55.27 60.46
C LEU A 52 3.41 -55.93 60.31
N SER A 53 4.46 -55.14 60.13
CA SER A 53 5.85 -55.62 60.05
C SER A 53 6.25 -56.47 61.27
N CYS A 54 6.05 -55.94 62.47
CA CYS A 54 6.38 -56.63 63.73
C CYS A 54 5.61 -57.94 63.91
N LYS A 55 4.40 -58.06 63.33
CA LYS A 55 3.56 -59.25 63.45
C LYS A 55 3.79 -60.27 62.33
N CYS A 56 4.21 -59.87 61.14
CA CYS A 56 4.61 -60.79 60.08
C CYS A 56 5.90 -61.55 60.43
N THR A 57 6.82 -60.95 61.20
CA THR A 57 7.99 -61.64 61.80
C THR A 57 7.60 -62.79 62.74
N LEU A 58 6.39 -62.79 63.31
CA LEU A 58 5.90 -63.85 64.20
C LEU A 58 5.31 -65.07 63.45
N TYR A 59 4.96 -64.95 62.16
CA TYR A 59 4.16 -65.97 61.43
C TYR A 59 4.92 -66.79 60.38
N LYS A 60 6.27 -66.78 60.34
CA LYS A 60 7.07 -67.51 59.31
C LYS A 60 6.64 -67.21 57.86
N MET A 61 6.21 -65.98 57.57
CA MET A 61 6.29 -65.49 56.19
C MET A 61 7.76 -65.21 55.87
N SER A 62 8.23 -65.54 54.67
CA SER A 62 9.61 -65.27 54.31
C SER A 62 9.89 -63.77 54.49
N THR A 63 11.00 -63.41 55.14
CA THR A 63 11.42 -62.00 55.36
C THR A 63 11.36 -61.19 54.05
N HIS A 64 11.63 -61.88 52.94
CA HIS A 64 11.57 -61.36 51.58
C HIS A 64 10.18 -60.88 51.11
N ASP A 65 9.08 -61.47 51.58
CA ASP A 65 7.71 -61.04 51.19
C ASP A 65 7.22 -59.83 52.00
N VAL A 66 7.76 -59.63 53.19
CA VAL A 66 7.44 -58.51 54.09
C VAL A 66 8.18 -57.23 53.66
N ASP A 67 9.47 -57.36 53.30
CA ASP A 67 10.28 -56.26 52.77
C ASP A 67 9.74 -55.71 51.44
N ARG A 68 9.08 -56.57 50.64
CA ARG A 68 8.45 -56.21 49.36
C ARG A 68 7.26 -55.25 49.48
N VAL A 69 6.59 -55.17 50.63
CA VAL A 69 5.41 -54.31 50.83
C VAL A 69 5.75 -53.08 51.67
N ILE A 70 6.58 -53.25 52.71
CA ILE A 70 6.94 -52.15 53.62
C ILE A 70 7.78 -51.09 52.90
N GLY A 71 8.73 -51.49 52.05
CA GLY A 71 9.56 -50.56 51.28
C GLY A 71 8.70 -49.61 50.43
N PRO A 72 7.90 -50.12 49.47
CA PRO A 72 7.01 -49.30 48.66
C PRO A 72 6.00 -48.48 49.48
N ALA A 73 5.45 -49.03 50.57
CA ALA A 73 4.48 -48.33 51.40
C ALA A 73 5.10 -47.20 52.24
N SER A 74 6.34 -47.37 52.72
CA SER A 74 7.12 -46.31 53.35
C SER A 74 7.51 -45.23 52.34
N SER A 75 7.84 -45.62 51.10
CA SER A 75 8.09 -44.70 50.00
C SER A 75 6.87 -43.86 49.64
N VAL A 76 5.65 -44.41 49.68
CA VAL A 76 4.40 -43.64 49.45
C VAL A 76 4.29 -42.45 50.39
N VAL A 77 4.60 -42.63 51.68
CA VAL A 77 4.55 -41.54 52.68
C VAL A 77 5.61 -40.49 52.39
N MET A 78 6.87 -40.91 52.21
CA MET A 78 7.98 -40.00 51.92
C MET A 78 7.78 -39.20 50.62
N ILE A 79 7.28 -39.85 49.57
CA ILE A 79 6.99 -39.18 48.28
C ILE A 79 5.86 -38.16 48.45
N PHE A 80 4.83 -38.48 49.22
CA PHE A 80 3.72 -37.55 49.47
C PHE A 80 4.18 -36.30 50.25
N ASP A 81 5.01 -36.47 51.29
CA ASP A 81 5.57 -35.33 52.03
C ASP A 81 6.41 -34.41 51.12
N VAL A 82 7.20 -35.01 50.23
CA VAL A 82 7.97 -34.26 49.21
C VAL A 82 7.05 -33.50 48.26
N ILE A 83 5.92 -34.08 47.83
CA ILE A 83 4.93 -33.41 46.98
C ILE A 83 4.31 -32.20 47.72
N CYS A 84 3.95 -32.34 48.99
CA CYS A 84 3.45 -31.22 49.79
C CYS A 84 4.50 -30.12 49.97
N GLY A 85 5.77 -30.49 50.12
CA GLY A 85 6.90 -29.55 50.11
C GLY A 85 7.00 -28.76 48.80
N PHE A 86 6.88 -29.44 47.66
CA PHE A 86 6.86 -28.78 46.35
C PHE A 86 5.64 -27.89 46.15
N GLU A 87 4.45 -28.32 46.56
CA GLU A 87 3.24 -27.50 46.50
C GLU A 87 3.40 -26.18 47.27
N LYS A 88 4.01 -26.24 48.46
CA LYS A 88 4.28 -25.05 49.27
C LYS A 88 5.25 -24.10 48.56
N SER A 89 6.36 -24.60 48.05
CA SER A 89 7.35 -23.80 47.28
C SER A 89 6.71 -23.19 46.02
N LEU A 90 6.01 -23.97 45.19
CA LEU A 90 5.37 -23.45 43.98
C LEU A 90 4.25 -22.43 44.26
N SER A 91 3.66 -22.49 45.47
CA SER A 91 2.67 -21.52 45.92
C SER A 91 3.30 -20.20 46.36
N THR A 92 4.43 -20.25 47.07
CA THR A 92 5.14 -19.06 47.59
C THR A 92 6.01 -18.38 46.56
N ASP A 93 6.65 -19.15 45.70
CA ASP A 93 7.67 -18.65 44.77
C ASP A 93 6.99 -17.95 43.59
N ASP A 94 7.56 -16.80 43.19
CA ASP A 94 7.18 -16.13 41.96
C ASP A 94 7.98 -16.71 40.78
N VAL A 95 7.31 -16.87 39.63
CA VAL A 95 7.93 -17.44 38.43
C VAL A 95 8.95 -16.46 37.84
N SER A 96 8.73 -15.16 38.06
CA SER A 96 9.54 -14.07 37.49
C SER A 96 10.99 -14.01 38.04
N ASP A 97 11.22 -14.49 39.26
CA ASP A 97 12.53 -14.43 39.93
C ASP A 97 13.57 -15.38 39.29
N ASP A 98 13.18 -16.63 39.05
CA ASP A 98 14.00 -17.63 38.33
C ASP A 98 13.09 -18.66 37.64
N VAL A 99 12.75 -18.35 36.39
CA VAL A 99 11.87 -19.17 35.54
C VAL A 99 12.41 -20.61 35.43
N LEU A 100 13.71 -20.81 35.23
CA LEU A 100 14.27 -22.16 34.99
C LEU A 100 14.28 -23.01 36.27
N SER A 101 14.57 -22.40 37.41
CA SER A 101 14.44 -23.06 38.72
C SER A 101 12.99 -23.43 39.01
N TYR A 102 12.05 -22.51 38.78
CA TYR A 102 10.62 -22.77 38.96
C TYR A 102 10.13 -23.95 38.09
N LEU A 103 10.51 -23.96 36.80
CA LEU A 103 10.18 -25.05 35.88
C LEU A 103 10.80 -26.40 36.30
N THR A 104 11.97 -26.37 36.94
CA THR A 104 12.61 -27.56 37.48
C THR A 104 11.84 -28.11 38.69
N THR A 105 11.32 -27.25 39.55
CA THR A 105 10.45 -27.65 40.66
C THR A 105 9.13 -28.23 40.17
N VAL A 106 8.51 -27.63 39.14
CA VAL A 106 7.31 -28.19 38.48
C VAL A 106 7.60 -29.59 37.92
N LYS A 107 8.72 -29.77 37.21
CA LYS A 107 9.16 -31.08 36.70
C LYS A 107 9.27 -32.13 37.81
N ARG A 108 9.95 -31.78 38.91
CA ARG A 108 10.14 -32.69 40.05
C ARG A 108 8.82 -33.07 40.71
N MET A 109 7.88 -32.14 40.79
CA MET A 109 6.52 -32.41 41.29
C MET A 109 5.78 -33.41 40.39
N GLU A 110 5.86 -33.26 39.06
CA GLU A 110 5.27 -34.20 38.09
C GLU A 110 5.84 -35.62 38.25
N GLU A 111 7.17 -35.73 38.33
CA GLU A 111 7.88 -37.00 38.53
C GLU A 111 7.49 -37.64 39.87
N ALA A 112 7.43 -36.86 40.95
CA ALA A 112 7.01 -37.33 42.26
C ALA A 112 5.56 -37.82 42.28
N LEU A 113 4.63 -37.10 41.62
CA LEU A 113 3.24 -37.53 41.48
C LEU A 113 3.13 -38.87 40.72
N GLY A 114 3.87 -39.04 39.64
CA GLY A 114 3.91 -40.31 38.89
C GLY A 114 4.50 -41.45 39.73
N LEU A 115 5.58 -41.19 40.48
CA LEU A 115 6.16 -42.15 41.42
C LEU A 115 5.17 -42.53 42.54
N LEU A 116 4.42 -41.58 43.08
CA LEU A 116 3.38 -41.83 44.07
C LEU A 116 2.31 -42.77 43.50
N THR A 117 1.77 -42.47 42.32
CA THR A 117 0.76 -43.30 41.65
C THR A 117 1.27 -44.72 41.43
N ASN A 118 2.51 -44.88 40.96
CA ASN A 118 3.09 -46.20 40.70
C ASN A 118 3.34 -46.99 41.99
N ASN A 119 3.88 -46.35 43.03
CA ASN A 119 4.07 -47.01 44.32
C ASN A 119 2.73 -47.38 44.97
N CYS A 120 1.71 -46.52 44.87
CA CYS A 120 0.35 -46.85 45.32
C CYS A 120 -0.22 -48.07 44.58
N LYS A 121 -0.05 -48.17 43.25
CA LYS A 121 -0.48 -49.36 42.48
C LYS A 121 0.22 -50.64 42.93
N LEU A 122 1.52 -50.58 43.17
CA LEU A 122 2.29 -51.71 43.70
C LEU A 122 1.76 -52.14 45.06
N VAL A 123 1.62 -51.19 46.00
CA VAL A 123 1.10 -51.46 47.36
C VAL A 123 -0.32 -52.04 47.31
N VAL A 124 -1.21 -51.54 46.45
CA VAL A 124 -2.56 -52.09 46.27
C VAL A 124 -2.51 -53.52 45.75
N SER A 125 -1.72 -53.80 44.70
CA SER A 125 -1.59 -55.15 44.14
C SER A 125 -1.06 -56.18 45.15
N TRP A 126 -0.15 -55.76 46.03
CA TRP A 126 0.36 -56.61 47.12
C TRP A 126 -0.67 -56.82 48.22
N LEU A 127 -1.33 -55.75 48.66
CA LEU A 127 -2.34 -55.85 49.72
C LEU A 127 -3.54 -56.70 49.28
N ASP A 128 -3.95 -56.61 48.01
CA ASP A 128 -5.02 -57.45 47.44
C ASP A 128 -4.63 -58.95 47.38
N THR A 129 -3.36 -59.28 47.09
CA THR A 129 -2.87 -60.67 47.09
C THR A 129 -2.63 -61.26 48.50
N SER A 130 -2.36 -60.41 49.49
CA SER A 130 -2.17 -60.81 50.90
C SER A 130 -3.48 -61.04 51.68
N SER A 131 -4.64 -60.85 51.06
CA SER A 131 -5.97 -60.95 51.67
C SER A 131 -6.42 -62.39 52.01
N CYS A 132 -5.58 -63.40 51.77
CA CYS A 132 -5.87 -64.82 52.02
C CYS A 132 -5.87 -65.27 53.50
N CYS A 133 -5.81 -64.37 54.49
CA CYS A 133 -5.78 -64.74 55.92
C CYS A 133 -7.10 -64.42 56.66
N ASP A 134 -7.76 -65.45 57.22
CA ASP A 134 -9.10 -65.44 57.85
C ASP A 134 -9.26 -64.64 59.16
N SER A 135 -8.28 -63.80 59.53
CA SER A 135 -8.33 -63.01 60.77
C SER A 135 -9.15 -61.73 60.61
N SER A 136 -10.38 -61.70 61.17
CA SER A 136 -11.30 -60.53 61.15
C SER A 136 -10.65 -59.18 61.49
N TRP A 137 -9.71 -59.14 62.45
CA TRP A 137 -9.00 -57.93 62.85
C TRP A 137 -7.96 -57.46 61.80
N TYR A 138 -7.28 -58.41 61.14
CA TYR A 138 -6.27 -58.17 60.12
C TYR A 138 -6.93 -57.63 58.84
N VAL A 139 -8.01 -58.27 58.42
CA VAL A 139 -8.83 -57.85 57.26
C VAL A 139 -9.32 -56.41 57.42
N ARG A 140 -9.77 -56.01 58.61
CA ARG A 140 -10.25 -54.63 58.87
C ARG A 140 -9.14 -53.58 58.76
N LYS A 141 -7.92 -53.88 59.22
CA LYS A 141 -6.76 -52.97 59.14
C LYS A 141 -6.21 -52.89 57.72
N VAL A 142 -6.10 -54.01 57.01
CA VAL A 142 -5.71 -54.06 55.60
C VAL A 142 -6.70 -53.30 54.74
N ASN A 143 -8.01 -53.47 54.93
CA ASN A 143 -9.05 -52.72 54.21
C ASN A 143 -8.98 -51.21 54.48
N LYS A 144 -8.63 -50.77 55.69
CA LYS A 144 -8.42 -49.35 56.00
C LYS A 144 -7.14 -48.80 55.34
N CYS A 145 -6.07 -49.59 55.25
CA CYS A 145 -4.86 -49.18 54.53
C CYS A 145 -5.12 -49.10 53.02
N LEU A 146 -5.80 -50.10 52.45
CA LEU A 146 -6.25 -50.11 51.06
C LEU A 146 -7.10 -48.88 50.72
N SER A 147 -8.02 -48.45 51.58
CA SER A 147 -8.83 -47.25 51.32
C SER A 147 -8.02 -45.94 51.36
N ILE A 148 -6.95 -45.88 52.17
CA ILE A 148 -6.02 -44.75 52.20
C ILE A 148 -5.15 -44.74 50.95
N VAL A 149 -4.53 -45.87 50.59
CA VAL A 149 -3.65 -45.98 49.42
C VAL A 149 -4.43 -45.77 48.12
N ARG A 150 -5.65 -46.31 47.99
CA ARG A 150 -6.55 -46.03 46.86
C ARG A 150 -6.95 -44.55 46.79
N GLY A 151 -7.12 -43.88 47.94
CA GLY A 151 -7.33 -42.44 48.00
C GLY A 151 -6.10 -41.63 47.55
N LEU A 152 -4.89 -42.09 47.89
CA LEU A 152 -3.63 -41.49 47.47
C LEU A 152 -3.31 -41.77 46.00
N GLN A 153 -3.76 -42.89 45.45
CA GLN A 153 -3.63 -43.24 44.04
C GLN A 153 -4.31 -42.20 43.13
N GLY A 154 -5.44 -41.63 43.57
CA GLY A 154 -6.12 -40.53 42.87
C GLY A 154 -5.50 -39.15 43.10
N THR A 155 -4.33 -39.05 43.74
CA THR A 155 -3.70 -37.75 44.03
C THR A 155 -3.16 -37.09 42.77
N GLU A 156 -2.51 -37.84 41.88
CA GLU A 156 -2.02 -37.28 40.61
C GLU A 156 -3.16 -36.65 39.78
N GLU A 157 -4.28 -37.36 39.66
CA GLU A 157 -5.47 -36.85 38.98
C GLU A 157 -6.03 -35.59 39.66
N ARG A 158 -6.05 -35.53 41.00
CA ARG A 158 -6.48 -34.34 41.75
C ARG A 158 -5.57 -33.13 41.55
N TYR A 159 -4.25 -33.34 41.49
CA TYR A 159 -3.29 -32.25 41.25
C TYR A 159 -3.34 -31.76 39.80
N ARG A 160 -3.63 -32.66 38.85
CA ARG A 160 -3.87 -32.34 37.43
C ARG A 160 -5.29 -31.82 37.14
N ALA A 161 -6.23 -31.96 38.08
CA ALA A 161 -7.59 -31.46 37.92
C ALA A 161 -7.64 -29.92 38.03
N LYS A 162 -8.73 -29.33 37.53
CA LYS A 162 -8.95 -27.88 37.59
C LYS A 162 -8.90 -27.39 39.04
N GLY A 163 -7.99 -26.46 39.31
CA GLY A 163 -7.76 -25.90 40.65
C GLY A 163 -6.86 -26.76 41.56
N GLY A 164 -6.27 -27.84 41.05
CA GLY A 164 -5.18 -28.57 41.71
C GLY A 164 -3.85 -27.81 41.64
N ALA A 165 -2.94 -28.08 42.57
CA ALA A 165 -1.72 -27.27 42.73
C ALA A 165 -0.79 -27.30 41.52
N LEU A 166 -0.65 -28.45 40.84
CA LEU A 166 0.14 -28.56 39.61
C LEU A 166 -0.48 -27.72 38.48
N MET A 167 -1.80 -27.76 38.33
CA MET A 167 -2.49 -26.92 37.34
C MET A 167 -2.35 -25.43 37.63
N ILE A 168 -2.42 -25.02 38.89
CA ILE A 168 -2.20 -23.62 39.30
C ILE A 168 -0.76 -23.18 38.99
N ALA A 169 0.23 -24.03 39.26
CA ALA A 169 1.63 -23.74 38.92
C ALA A 169 1.82 -23.59 37.39
N LEU A 170 1.21 -24.45 36.59
CA LEU A 170 1.23 -24.33 35.13
C LEU A 170 0.49 -23.07 34.63
N ASP A 171 -0.61 -22.67 35.28
CA ASP A 171 -1.31 -21.42 34.96
C ASP A 171 -0.44 -20.19 35.27
N LYS A 172 0.32 -20.19 36.37
CA LYS A 172 1.31 -19.14 36.67
C LYS A 172 2.40 -19.08 35.58
N VAL A 173 2.90 -20.23 35.14
CA VAL A 173 3.90 -20.32 34.06
C VAL A 173 3.39 -19.75 32.74
N GLU A 174 2.11 -19.94 32.41
CA GLU A 174 1.49 -19.35 31.22
C GLU A 174 1.36 -17.82 31.31
N ILE A 175 1.06 -17.29 32.49
CA ILE A 175 1.03 -15.84 32.72
C ILE A 175 2.42 -15.25 32.51
N GLU A 176 3.44 -15.90 33.07
CA GLU A 176 4.83 -15.44 32.92
C GLU A 176 5.32 -15.57 31.47
N PHE A 177 4.89 -16.60 30.74
CA PHE A 177 5.12 -16.71 29.31
C PHE A 177 4.58 -15.49 28.55
N ALA A 178 3.33 -15.10 28.81
CA ALA A 178 2.74 -13.92 28.20
C ALA A 178 3.48 -12.62 28.59
N SER A 179 3.94 -12.53 29.84
CA SER A 179 4.72 -11.39 30.35
C SER A 179 6.05 -11.25 29.62
N MET A 180 6.84 -12.32 29.54
CA MET A 180 8.12 -12.35 28.83
C MET A 180 7.96 -11.99 27.35
N LEU A 181 6.96 -12.56 26.67
CA LEU A 181 6.69 -12.25 25.26
C LEU A 181 6.30 -10.79 25.04
N ARG A 182 5.60 -10.18 26.00
CA ARG A 182 5.21 -8.76 25.96
C ARG A 182 6.41 -7.85 26.15
N GLY A 183 7.36 -8.26 26.99
CA GLY A 183 8.63 -7.55 27.23
C GLY A 183 9.57 -7.53 26.02
N ILE A 184 9.41 -8.45 25.06
CA ILE A 184 10.15 -8.42 23.79
C ILE A 184 9.56 -7.31 22.91
N THR A 185 10.23 -6.16 22.84
CA THR A 185 9.79 -5.03 22.02
C THR A 185 9.77 -5.40 20.52
N PRO A 186 8.81 -4.87 19.75
CA PRO A 186 8.82 -4.99 18.29
C PRO A 186 10.13 -4.46 17.70
N LEU A 187 10.59 -5.04 16.58
CA LEU A 187 11.80 -4.64 15.86
C LEU A 187 13.13 -4.82 16.62
N SER A 188 13.09 -5.32 17.86
CA SER A 188 14.27 -5.55 18.69
C SER A 188 14.78 -6.98 18.59
N VAL A 189 16.08 -7.16 18.79
CA VAL A 189 16.68 -8.48 18.96
C VAL A 189 16.39 -8.94 20.39
N ALA A 190 15.63 -10.03 20.51
CA ALA A 190 15.35 -10.62 21.81
C ALA A 190 16.64 -11.08 22.50
N LEU A 191 16.78 -10.76 23.79
CA LEU A 191 17.95 -11.17 24.58
C LEU A 191 18.03 -12.71 24.65
N PRO A 192 19.21 -13.33 24.45
CA PRO A 192 19.36 -14.78 24.45
C PRO A 192 18.86 -15.46 25.72
N ASP A 193 19.02 -14.81 26.88
CA ASP A 193 18.54 -15.34 28.17
C ASP A 193 17.01 -15.38 28.24
N VAL A 194 16.32 -14.36 27.72
CA VAL A 194 14.85 -14.32 27.66
C VAL A 194 14.34 -15.42 26.75
N ILE A 195 14.96 -15.59 25.58
CA ILE A 195 14.61 -16.67 24.64
C ILE A 195 14.80 -18.05 25.28
N ARG A 196 15.89 -18.27 26.01
CA ARG A 196 16.14 -19.54 26.71
C ARG A 196 15.04 -19.84 27.72
N ASN A 197 14.60 -18.83 28.49
CA ASN A 197 13.53 -19.00 29.47
C ASN A 197 12.19 -19.30 28.77
N VAL A 198 11.85 -18.57 27.71
CA VAL A 198 10.64 -18.79 26.90
C VAL A 198 10.63 -20.19 26.29
N GLN A 199 11.75 -20.67 25.74
CA GLN A 199 11.88 -22.04 25.21
C GLN A 199 11.63 -23.09 26.31
N GLY A 200 12.20 -22.90 27.50
CA GLY A 200 11.99 -23.80 28.64
C GLY A 200 10.53 -23.88 29.07
N VAL A 201 9.82 -22.75 29.07
CA VAL A 201 8.38 -22.69 29.37
C VAL A 201 7.59 -23.47 28.33
N ILE A 202 7.84 -23.24 27.03
CA ILE A 202 7.16 -23.92 25.92
C ILE A 202 7.34 -25.44 26.01
N GLU A 203 8.56 -25.91 26.29
CA GLU A 203 8.83 -27.35 26.45
C GLU A 203 8.03 -27.94 27.63
N ARG A 204 8.01 -27.26 28.78
CA ARG A 204 7.26 -27.73 29.97
C ARG A 204 5.76 -27.76 29.74
N LEU A 205 5.19 -26.70 29.16
CA LEU A 205 3.77 -26.63 28.84
C LEU A 205 3.39 -27.66 27.76
N GLY A 206 4.30 -27.94 26.82
CA GLY A 206 4.13 -28.95 25.79
C GLY A 206 4.00 -30.37 26.36
N VAL A 207 4.86 -30.76 27.29
CA VAL A 207 4.78 -32.06 27.98
C VAL A 207 3.47 -32.24 28.75
N ASN A 208 2.84 -31.13 29.17
CA ASN A 208 1.56 -31.13 29.87
C ASN A 208 0.33 -30.98 28.94
N GLY A 209 0.51 -31.15 27.62
CA GLY A 209 -0.60 -31.12 26.66
C GLY A 209 -1.20 -29.73 26.44
N ARG A 210 -0.48 -28.65 26.77
CA ARG A 210 -0.96 -27.27 26.68
C ARG A 210 -0.43 -26.49 25.46
N VAL A 211 0.01 -27.19 24.41
CA VAL A 211 0.63 -26.61 23.21
C VAL A 211 -0.28 -25.58 22.53
N GLU A 212 -1.55 -25.93 22.29
CA GLU A 212 -2.52 -25.03 21.62
C GLU A 212 -2.72 -23.71 22.38
N LYS A 213 -2.76 -23.79 23.72
CA LYS A 213 -2.89 -22.61 24.56
C LYS A 213 -1.62 -21.74 24.49
N CYS A 214 -0.43 -22.35 24.47
CA CYS A 214 0.83 -21.63 24.27
C CYS A 214 0.84 -20.89 22.92
N MET A 215 0.44 -21.57 21.85
CA MET A 215 0.36 -20.99 20.51
C MET A 215 -0.64 -19.83 20.48
N SER A 216 -1.82 -19.98 21.09
CA SER A 216 -2.81 -18.91 21.19
C SER A 216 -2.28 -17.69 21.93
N VAL A 217 -1.63 -17.89 23.08
CA VAL A 217 -1.03 -16.81 23.88
C VAL A 217 0.09 -16.13 23.10
N TYR A 218 0.94 -16.90 22.41
CA TYR A 218 1.99 -16.34 21.57
C TYR A 218 1.41 -15.44 20.48
N VAL A 219 0.45 -15.95 19.71
CA VAL A 219 -0.20 -15.20 18.64
C VAL A 219 -0.87 -13.95 19.20
N GLU A 220 -1.61 -14.03 20.30
CA GLU A 220 -2.30 -12.90 20.92
C GLU A 220 -1.33 -11.78 21.33
N VAL A 221 -0.27 -12.13 22.07
CA VAL A 221 0.70 -11.17 22.59
C VAL A 221 1.52 -10.56 21.45
N ARG A 222 2.03 -11.38 20.52
CA ARG A 222 2.83 -10.89 19.41
C ARG A 222 2.02 -10.06 18.42
N SER A 223 0.77 -10.44 18.14
CA SER A 223 -0.12 -9.64 17.30
C SER A 223 -0.43 -8.27 17.92
N LEU A 224 -0.59 -8.19 19.25
CA LEU A 224 -0.74 -6.91 19.94
C LEU A 224 0.53 -6.05 19.82
N ASN A 225 1.71 -6.65 19.94
CA ASN A 225 2.99 -5.96 19.79
C ASN A 225 3.20 -5.44 18.36
N VAL A 226 2.85 -6.24 17.36
CA VAL A 226 2.86 -5.83 15.94
C VAL A 226 1.91 -4.64 15.71
N ARG A 227 0.68 -4.70 16.22
CA ARG A 227 -0.26 -3.57 16.11
C ARG A 227 0.27 -2.30 16.77
N LYS A 228 0.86 -2.41 17.96
CA LYS A 228 1.50 -1.28 18.65
C LYS A 228 2.67 -0.67 17.86
N ALA A 229 3.43 -1.49 17.13
CA ALA A 229 4.48 -0.98 16.26
C ALA A 229 3.92 -0.18 15.06
N LEU A 230 2.67 -0.45 14.69
CA LEU A 230 1.97 0.19 13.59
C LEU A 230 1.08 1.38 14.01
N GLU A 231 0.81 1.57 15.31
CA GLU A 231 -0.01 2.68 15.85
C GLU A 231 0.52 4.08 15.47
N GLY A 232 1.80 4.21 15.13
CA GLY A 232 2.41 5.47 14.68
C GLY A 232 2.30 5.73 13.17
N PHE A 233 1.77 4.78 12.40
CA PHE A 233 1.56 4.91 10.97
C PHE A 233 0.11 5.31 10.69
N ASP A 234 -0.09 6.27 9.80
CA ASP A 234 -1.40 6.63 9.28
C ASP A 234 -1.83 5.59 8.24
N LEU A 235 -2.52 4.55 8.72
CA LEU A 235 -2.95 3.40 7.91
C LEU A 235 -4.46 3.43 7.58
N ASP A 236 -5.15 4.51 7.96
CA ASP A 236 -6.61 4.63 7.83
C ASP A 236 -7.05 4.51 6.35
N TYR A 237 -6.20 4.98 5.43
CA TYR A 237 -6.41 4.86 3.99
C TYR A 237 -6.56 3.42 3.47
N LEU A 238 -6.03 2.41 4.20
CA LEU A 238 -6.14 1.00 3.80
C LEU A 238 -7.55 0.42 4.06
N GLU A 239 -8.32 1.04 4.95
CA GLU A 239 -9.64 0.57 5.37
C GLU A 239 -10.76 1.52 4.92
N GLU A 240 -10.53 2.84 4.96
CA GLU A 240 -11.54 3.86 4.69
C GLU A 240 -11.83 4.08 3.20
N ILE A 241 -10.84 3.85 2.33
CA ILE A 241 -11.04 4.06 0.89
C ILE A 241 -11.94 2.93 0.36
N SER A 242 -13.22 3.23 0.23
CA SER A 242 -14.20 2.35 -0.40
C SER A 242 -14.09 2.41 -1.93
N LEU A 243 -14.40 1.32 -2.61
CA LEU A 243 -14.50 1.25 -4.08
C LEU A 243 -15.48 2.29 -4.66
N THR A 244 -16.37 2.86 -3.85
CA THR A 244 -17.40 3.84 -4.27
C THR A 244 -16.94 5.29 -4.26
N GLU A 245 -15.90 5.65 -3.50
CA GLU A 245 -15.32 7.02 -3.50
C GLU A 245 -14.16 7.18 -4.50
N PHE A 246 -13.69 6.05 -5.04
CA PHE A 246 -12.58 5.98 -5.96
C PHE A 246 -13.02 6.24 -7.41
N ASP A 247 -12.99 7.50 -7.85
CA ASP A 247 -13.39 7.89 -9.22
C ASP A 247 -12.19 7.99 -10.20
N SER A 248 -10.97 8.23 -9.71
CA SER A 248 -9.73 8.38 -10.49
C SER A 248 -8.49 8.08 -9.64
N VAL A 249 -7.41 7.58 -10.25
CA VAL A 249 -6.12 7.31 -9.58
C VAL A 249 -5.49 8.57 -8.98
N LEU A 250 -5.82 9.76 -9.52
CA LEU A 250 -5.27 11.02 -9.03
C LEU A 250 -5.71 11.35 -7.59
N SER A 251 -6.89 10.90 -7.16
CA SER A 251 -7.36 11.18 -5.79
C SER A 251 -6.61 10.37 -4.73
N VAL A 252 -5.98 9.26 -5.12
CA VAL A 252 -5.27 8.35 -4.21
C VAL A 252 -3.77 8.29 -4.46
N GLU A 253 -3.24 9.13 -5.34
CA GLU A 253 -1.81 9.16 -5.70
C GLU A 253 -0.91 9.23 -4.45
N HIS A 254 -1.23 10.12 -3.52
CA HIS A 254 -0.46 10.25 -2.27
C HIS A 254 -0.50 8.97 -1.43
N TYR A 255 -1.62 8.25 -1.41
CA TYR A 255 -1.75 7.00 -0.68
C TYR A 255 -0.98 5.86 -1.33
N ILE A 256 -0.84 5.85 -2.67
CA ILE A 256 0.04 4.90 -3.37
C ILE A 256 1.50 5.12 -2.96
N ASP A 257 1.93 6.38 -2.87
CA ASP A 257 3.29 6.77 -2.44
C ASP A 257 3.53 6.64 -0.91
N GLN A 258 2.50 6.31 -0.15
CA GLN A 258 2.63 5.87 1.26
C GLN A 258 2.61 4.34 1.35
N TRP A 259 1.76 3.70 0.54
CA TRP A 259 1.61 2.25 0.48
C TRP A 259 2.92 1.53 0.16
N ASP A 260 3.73 2.07 -0.75
CA ASP A 260 5.05 1.52 -1.08
C ASP A 260 5.97 1.45 0.16
N LYS A 261 6.09 2.54 0.90
CA LYS A 261 6.96 2.70 2.08
C LYS A 261 6.45 1.87 3.25
N HIS A 262 5.14 1.93 3.50
CA HIS A 262 4.51 1.19 4.57
C HIS A 262 4.59 -0.33 4.33
N LEU A 263 4.33 -0.79 3.10
CA LEU A 263 4.46 -2.19 2.75
C LEU A 263 5.91 -2.67 2.86
N GLU A 264 6.87 -1.88 2.36
CA GLU A 264 8.29 -2.20 2.52
C GLU A 264 8.66 -2.31 4.00
N PHE A 265 8.19 -1.39 4.84
CA PHE A 265 8.48 -1.41 6.27
C PHE A 265 7.92 -2.66 6.96
N VAL A 266 6.65 -2.96 6.71
CA VAL A 266 5.94 -4.11 7.29
C VAL A 266 6.64 -5.41 6.91
N VAL A 267 6.98 -5.59 5.63
CA VAL A 267 7.56 -6.84 5.14
C VAL A 267 9.03 -6.99 5.57
N LYS A 268 9.88 -5.98 5.33
CA LYS A 268 11.33 -6.09 5.55
C LYS A 268 11.77 -6.01 7.00
N TYR A 269 11.08 -5.23 7.82
CA TYR A 269 11.54 -4.97 9.18
C TYR A 269 10.64 -5.67 10.21
N LEU A 270 9.33 -5.45 10.12
CA LEU A 270 8.40 -5.94 11.14
C LEU A 270 8.18 -7.45 11.05
N LEU A 271 7.64 -7.93 9.92
CA LEU A 271 7.34 -9.35 9.73
C LEU A 271 8.60 -10.21 9.65
N ASP A 272 9.69 -9.68 9.12
CA ASP A 272 10.98 -10.36 9.15
C ASP A 272 11.50 -10.61 10.57
N THR A 273 11.35 -9.61 11.45
CA THR A 273 11.73 -9.76 12.86
C THR A 273 10.82 -10.75 13.58
N GLU A 274 9.52 -10.69 13.35
CA GLU A 274 8.57 -11.67 13.93
C GLU A 274 8.81 -13.08 13.41
N HIS A 275 9.14 -13.24 12.13
CA HIS A 275 9.46 -14.54 11.53
C HIS A 275 10.68 -15.17 12.20
N ARG A 276 11.77 -14.39 12.36
CA ARG A 276 12.97 -14.84 13.09
C ARG A 276 12.67 -15.19 14.54
N LEU A 277 11.92 -14.33 15.23
CA LEU A 277 11.54 -14.54 16.62
C LEU A 277 10.73 -15.83 16.78
N CYS A 278 9.75 -16.05 15.90
CA CYS A 278 8.90 -17.24 15.92
C CYS A 278 9.75 -18.51 15.75
N ILE A 279 10.67 -18.53 14.77
CA ILE A 279 11.58 -19.66 14.55
C ILE A 279 12.45 -19.91 15.79
N GLU A 280 12.99 -18.86 16.39
CA GLU A 280 13.84 -18.96 17.57
C GLU A 280 13.06 -19.52 18.77
N VAL A 281 11.89 -18.97 19.05
CA VAL A 281 11.04 -19.34 20.20
C VAL A 281 10.61 -20.81 20.13
N PHE A 282 10.26 -21.30 18.94
CA PHE A 282 9.80 -22.69 18.75
C PHE A 282 10.91 -23.67 18.33
N ARG A 283 12.19 -23.25 18.27
CA ARG A 283 13.29 -24.06 17.73
C ARG A 283 13.43 -25.44 18.38
N LYS A 284 13.35 -25.50 19.71
CA LYS A 284 13.59 -26.72 20.51
C LYS A 284 12.33 -27.53 20.78
N ALA A 285 11.16 -26.97 20.45
CA ALA A 285 9.88 -27.59 20.75
C ALA A 285 9.58 -28.77 19.81
N ALA A 286 8.87 -29.79 20.29
CA ALA A 286 8.44 -30.96 19.52
C ALA A 286 7.46 -30.63 18.37
N PHE A 287 7.11 -29.35 18.18
CA PHE A 287 6.12 -28.84 17.24
C PHE A 287 6.70 -27.74 16.35
N LYS A 288 7.99 -27.85 15.99
CA LYS A 288 8.65 -26.97 15.01
C LYS A 288 7.84 -26.81 13.72
N ASP A 289 7.16 -27.86 13.27
CA ASP A 289 6.33 -27.85 12.07
C ASP A 289 5.10 -26.93 12.17
N ARG A 290 4.70 -26.54 13.39
CA ARG A 290 3.58 -25.62 13.66
C ARG A 290 4.01 -24.18 13.92
N CYS A 291 5.31 -23.90 13.98
CA CYS A 291 5.84 -22.54 14.13
C CYS A 291 5.31 -21.60 13.03
N MET A 292 5.23 -22.09 11.80
CA MET A 292 4.75 -21.30 10.67
C MET A 292 3.25 -20.98 10.75
N GLU A 293 2.47 -21.77 11.50
CA GLU A 293 1.06 -21.48 11.76
C GLU A 293 0.90 -20.29 12.71
N CYS A 294 1.70 -20.23 13.77
CA CYS A 294 1.76 -19.05 14.65
C CYS A 294 2.19 -17.80 13.88
N PHE A 295 3.26 -17.90 13.09
CA PHE A 295 3.74 -16.77 12.28
C PHE A 295 2.67 -16.29 11.29
N ALA A 296 2.04 -17.21 10.55
CA ALA A 296 0.98 -16.86 9.59
C ALA A 296 -0.15 -16.08 10.27
N ARG A 297 -0.60 -16.53 11.45
CA ARG A 297 -1.64 -15.83 12.22
C ARG A 297 -1.19 -14.43 12.65
N VAL A 298 0.05 -14.27 13.10
CA VAL A 298 0.61 -12.95 13.46
C VAL A 298 0.72 -12.04 12.24
N ALA A 299 1.14 -12.57 11.09
CA ALA A 299 1.23 -11.81 9.84
C ALA A 299 -0.15 -11.34 9.36
N VAL A 300 -1.19 -12.17 9.45
CA VAL A 300 -2.56 -11.74 9.15
C VAL A 300 -2.99 -10.58 10.06
N GLN A 301 -2.67 -10.66 11.35
CA GLN A 301 -2.98 -9.60 12.32
C GLN A 301 -2.12 -8.33 12.17
N SER A 302 -1.08 -8.35 11.32
CA SER A 302 -0.31 -7.15 10.98
C SER A 302 -1.01 -6.26 9.95
N GLY A 303 -2.18 -6.67 9.43
CA GLY A 303 -2.89 -5.95 8.38
C GLY A 303 -2.36 -6.20 6.97
N ILE A 304 -1.53 -7.23 6.75
CA ILE A 304 -0.95 -7.52 5.41
C ILE A 304 -2.03 -7.70 4.32
N HIS A 305 -3.19 -8.26 4.67
CA HIS A 305 -4.32 -8.37 3.75
C HIS A 305 -4.87 -7.02 3.34
N SER A 306 -4.89 -6.02 4.23
CA SER A 306 -5.36 -4.67 3.92
C SER A 306 -4.45 -3.99 2.89
N PHE A 307 -3.13 -4.19 2.98
CA PHE A 307 -2.19 -3.74 1.94
C PHE A 307 -2.45 -4.39 0.58
N ILE A 308 -2.67 -5.70 0.55
CA ILE A 308 -2.93 -6.41 -0.70
C ILE A 308 -4.29 -5.99 -1.29
N LYS A 309 -5.30 -5.83 -0.44
CA LYS A 309 -6.63 -5.34 -0.83
C LYS A 309 -6.57 -3.94 -1.41
N PHE A 310 -5.83 -3.02 -0.79
CA PHE A 310 -5.60 -1.68 -1.33
C PHE A 310 -4.96 -1.76 -2.72
N GLY A 311 -3.92 -2.58 -2.88
CA GLY A 311 -3.30 -2.78 -4.19
C GLY A 311 -4.29 -3.27 -5.26
N ASN A 312 -5.14 -4.25 -4.91
CA ASN A 312 -6.15 -4.78 -5.83
C ASN A 312 -7.20 -3.72 -6.21
N MET A 313 -7.65 -2.90 -5.26
CA MET A 313 -8.55 -1.78 -5.51
C MET A 313 -7.99 -0.83 -6.59
N ILE A 314 -6.70 -0.48 -6.51
CA ILE A 314 -6.05 0.34 -7.53
C ILE A 314 -6.08 -0.36 -8.90
N THR A 315 -5.81 -1.67 -8.95
CA THR A 315 -5.84 -2.44 -10.21
C THR A 315 -7.24 -2.55 -10.82
N GLU A 316 -8.29 -2.56 -10.02
CA GLU A 316 -9.70 -2.62 -10.46
C GLU A 316 -10.26 -1.25 -10.89
N GLY A 317 -9.56 -0.17 -10.56
CA GLY A 317 -9.90 1.20 -10.96
C GLY A 317 -10.06 1.44 -12.46
N LYS A 318 -10.61 2.60 -12.84
CA LYS A 318 -10.70 3.03 -14.25
C LYS A 318 -9.35 2.93 -14.96
N LYS A 319 -9.38 2.53 -16.23
CA LYS A 319 -8.19 2.44 -17.09
C LYS A 319 -7.81 3.84 -17.58
N GLU A 320 -7.08 4.58 -16.75
CA GLU A 320 -6.54 5.91 -17.08
C GLU A 320 -5.06 5.80 -17.47
N ALA A 321 -4.58 6.64 -18.39
CA ALA A 321 -3.15 6.65 -18.76
C ALA A 321 -2.22 6.85 -17.54
N ILE A 322 -2.57 7.75 -16.62
CA ILE A 322 -1.77 8.02 -15.42
C ILE A 322 -1.71 6.81 -14.47
N LYS A 323 -2.74 5.95 -14.48
CA LYS A 323 -2.74 4.70 -13.71
C LYS A 323 -1.59 3.79 -14.10
N LEU A 324 -1.19 3.76 -15.37
CA LEU A 324 -0.06 2.94 -15.84
C LEU A 324 1.22 3.27 -15.06
N LEU A 325 1.55 4.56 -14.92
CA LEU A 325 2.75 4.98 -14.19
C LEU A 325 2.71 4.54 -12.72
N LYS A 326 1.52 4.63 -12.09
CA LYS A 326 1.33 4.19 -10.70
C LYS A 326 1.40 2.66 -10.56
N LEU A 327 0.88 1.90 -11.52
CA LEU A 327 1.04 0.44 -11.55
C LEU A 327 2.50 0.03 -11.74
N LEU A 328 3.28 0.77 -12.54
CA LEU A 328 4.73 0.54 -12.65
C LEU A 328 5.44 0.76 -11.30
N ASN A 329 5.10 1.84 -10.57
CA ASN A 329 5.66 2.08 -9.23
C ASN A 329 5.29 0.99 -8.23
N MET A 330 4.03 0.53 -8.25
CA MET A 330 3.58 -0.59 -7.43
C MET A 330 4.31 -1.89 -7.79
N PHE A 331 4.48 -2.19 -9.08
CA PHE A 331 5.26 -3.34 -9.53
C PHE A 331 6.71 -3.25 -9.07
N GLY A 332 7.36 -2.08 -9.20
CA GLY A 332 8.72 -1.85 -8.72
C GLY A 332 8.86 -2.17 -7.22
N SER A 333 7.89 -1.73 -6.42
CA SER A 333 7.84 -1.99 -4.97
C SER A 333 7.65 -3.48 -4.65
N LEU A 334 6.70 -4.15 -5.33
CA LEU A 334 6.46 -5.59 -5.18
C LEU A 334 7.67 -6.42 -5.62
N ASN A 335 8.34 -6.04 -6.71
CA ASN A 335 9.52 -6.71 -7.22
C ASN A 335 10.71 -6.57 -6.25
N LYS A 336 10.90 -5.38 -5.67
CA LYS A 336 11.90 -5.12 -4.61
C LYS A 336 11.69 -6.02 -3.38
N LEU A 337 10.43 -6.35 -3.06
CA LEU A 337 10.06 -7.20 -1.92
C LEU A 337 9.92 -8.69 -2.26
N ARG A 338 10.08 -9.08 -3.52
CA ARG A 338 9.84 -10.45 -4.00
C ARG A 338 10.59 -11.51 -3.18
N SER A 339 11.87 -11.29 -2.90
CA SER A 339 12.69 -12.25 -2.15
C SER A 339 12.26 -12.36 -0.69
N ASP A 340 11.84 -11.26 -0.08
CA ASP A 340 11.32 -11.23 1.29
C ASP A 340 9.97 -11.95 1.38
N PHE A 341 9.04 -11.68 0.46
CA PHE A 341 7.77 -12.41 0.39
C PHE A 341 7.98 -13.92 0.26
N ASN A 342 8.83 -14.34 -0.68
CA ASN A 342 9.11 -15.75 -0.91
C ASN A 342 9.74 -16.41 0.32
N ARG A 343 10.59 -15.70 1.06
CA ARG A 343 11.26 -16.24 2.26
C ARG A 343 10.33 -16.30 3.47
N LEU A 344 9.54 -15.25 3.71
CA LEU A 344 8.68 -15.14 4.89
C LEU A 344 7.46 -16.04 4.78
N PHE A 345 6.89 -16.15 3.59
CA PHE A 345 5.60 -16.80 3.39
C PHE A 345 5.69 -18.15 2.68
N SER A 346 6.87 -18.79 2.53
CA SER A 346 7.01 -20.06 1.78
C SER A 346 6.21 -21.25 2.31
N GLY A 347 5.77 -21.22 3.57
CA GLY A 347 5.06 -22.34 4.21
C GLY A 347 3.60 -22.46 3.78
N SER A 348 3.05 -23.68 3.81
CA SER A 348 1.63 -23.95 3.51
C SER A 348 0.66 -23.16 4.40
N ALA A 349 1.04 -22.86 5.64
CA ALA A 349 0.28 -22.02 6.56
C ALA A 349 0.04 -20.59 6.05
N CYS A 350 0.89 -20.09 5.13
CA CYS A 350 0.77 -18.76 4.52
C CYS A 350 0.14 -18.81 3.12
N GLY A 351 -0.50 -19.93 2.74
CA GLY A 351 -0.99 -20.15 1.37
C GLY A 351 -1.99 -19.10 0.88
N GLU A 352 -2.81 -18.54 1.78
CA GLU A 352 -3.74 -17.45 1.45
C GLU A 352 -2.99 -16.17 1.09
N ILE A 353 -2.04 -15.73 1.93
CA ILE A 353 -1.19 -14.55 1.67
C ILE A 353 -0.41 -14.71 0.37
N GLN A 354 0.17 -15.89 0.12
CA GLN A 354 0.87 -16.19 -1.14
C GLN A 354 -0.04 -16.02 -2.35
N THR A 355 -1.26 -16.58 -2.26
CA THR A 355 -2.24 -16.54 -3.36
C THR A 355 -2.67 -15.10 -3.64
N GLN A 356 -3.08 -14.36 -2.62
CA GLN A 356 -3.47 -12.95 -2.77
C GLN A 356 -2.34 -12.07 -3.30
N THR A 357 -1.10 -12.30 -2.86
CA THR A 357 0.08 -11.55 -3.35
C THR A 357 0.35 -11.86 -4.83
N ARG A 358 0.28 -13.13 -5.23
CA ARG A 358 0.44 -13.54 -6.63
C ARG A 358 -0.66 -12.94 -7.50
N ASP A 359 -1.89 -12.96 -7.02
CA ASP A 359 -3.04 -12.42 -7.75
C ASP A 359 -2.91 -10.90 -7.91
N LEU A 360 -2.47 -10.17 -6.88
CA LEU A 360 -2.13 -8.75 -6.98
C LEU A 360 -1.03 -8.48 -8.03
N ILE A 361 0.09 -9.22 -7.98
CA ILE A 361 1.16 -9.07 -8.98
C ILE A 361 0.62 -9.31 -10.39
N LYS A 362 -0.22 -10.33 -10.56
CA LYS A 362 -0.88 -10.62 -11.83
C LYS A 362 -1.76 -9.47 -12.30
N ASN A 363 -2.58 -8.92 -11.42
CA ASN A 363 -3.47 -7.81 -11.74
C ASN A 363 -2.69 -6.53 -12.09
N VAL A 364 -1.59 -6.24 -11.39
CA VAL A 364 -0.71 -5.10 -11.71
C VAL A 364 -0.07 -5.27 -13.09
N VAL A 365 0.47 -6.46 -13.39
CA VAL A 365 1.11 -6.76 -14.68
C VAL A 365 0.09 -6.68 -15.83
N ASN A 366 -1.05 -7.33 -15.67
CA ASN A 366 -2.12 -7.33 -16.68
C ASN A 366 -2.67 -5.91 -16.88
N GLY A 367 -3.01 -5.20 -15.81
CA GLY A 367 -3.54 -3.84 -15.89
C GLY A 367 -2.56 -2.85 -16.54
N THR A 368 -1.26 -3.00 -16.28
CA THR A 368 -0.22 -2.19 -16.95
C THR A 368 -0.20 -2.46 -18.46
N CYS A 369 -0.19 -3.74 -18.85
CA CYS A 369 -0.16 -4.12 -20.27
C CYS A 369 -1.44 -3.72 -21.00
N GLU A 370 -2.60 -3.95 -20.38
CA GLU A 370 -3.90 -3.55 -20.95
C GLU A 370 -3.96 -2.05 -21.23
N ILE A 371 -3.57 -1.22 -20.26
CA ILE A 371 -3.55 0.24 -20.47
C ILE A 371 -2.55 0.58 -21.58
N PHE A 372 -1.32 0.05 -21.53
CA PHE A 372 -0.27 0.37 -22.49
C PHE A 372 -0.68 0.10 -23.94
N TRP A 373 -1.21 -1.09 -24.21
CA TRP A 373 -1.63 -1.48 -25.57
C TRP A 373 -2.91 -0.78 -26.05
N GLU A 374 -3.72 -0.21 -25.14
CA GLU A 374 -4.89 0.58 -25.49
C GLU A 374 -4.55 2.06 -25.77
N LEU A 375 -3.37 2.57 -25.38
CA LEU A 375 -3.05 4.00 -25.42
C LEU A 375 -3.15 4.60 -26.83
N SER A 376 -2.59 3.95 -27.86
CA SER A 376 -2.64 4.49 -29.23
C SER A 376 -4.07 4.63 -29.74
N LEU A 377 -4.93 3.64 -29.45
CA LEU A 377 -6.35 3.67 -29.75
C LEU A 377 -7.07 4.78 -28.96
N GLN A 378 -6.78 4.95 -27.68
CA GLN A 378 -7.37 6.02 -26.86
C GLN A 378 -7.03 7.40 -27.40
N VAL A 379 -5.77 7.60 -27.84
CA VAL A 379 -5.36 8.84 -28.51
C VAL A 379 -6.11 9.01 -29.83
N GLU A 380 -6.21 7.98 -30.66
CA GLU A 380 -6.98 8.03 -31.91
C GLU A 380 -8.45 8.41 -31.70
N LEU A 381 -9.12 7.88 -30.67
CA LEU A 381 -10.53 8.18 -30.39
C LEU A 381 -10.78 9.67 -30.08
N GLN A 382 -9.78 10.38 -29.56
CA GLN A 382 -9.86 11.83 -29.32
C GLN A 382 -10.00 12.65 -30.60
N ARG A 383 -9.74 12.07 -31.77
CA ARG A 383 -9.94 12.73 -33.07
C ARG A 383 -11.34 13.31 -33.21
N THR A 384 -12.34 12.75 -32.56
CA THR A 384 -13.74 13.21 -32.63
C THR A 384 -13.98 14.55 -31.90
N THR A 385 -13.10 14.94 -30.99
CA THR A 385 -13.19 16.21 -30.26
C THR A 385 -13.09 17.42 -31.18
N SER A 386 -13.72 18.53 -30.79
CA SER A 386 -13.68 19.78 -31.55
C SER A 386 -12.32 20.46 -31.41
N PRO A 387 -11.69 20.90 -32.51
CA PRO A 387 -10.41 21.61 -32.42
C PRO A 387 -10.59 23.00 -31.78
N PRO A 388 -9.54 23.55 -31.16
CA PRO A 388 -9.58 24.89 -30.58
C PRO A 388 -9.89 25.96 -31.63
N VAL A 389 -10.94 26.76 -31.38
CA VAL A 389 -11.38 27.81 -32.32
C VAL A 389 -10.38 28.96 -32.49
N ASP A 390 -9.43 29.07 -31.56
CA ASP A 390 -8.35 30.06 -31.52
C ASP A 390 -7.03 29.56 -32.15
N GLY A 391 -6.99 28.32 -32.63
CA GLY A 391 -5.78 27.72 -33.21
C GLY A 391 -4.69 27.39 -32.19
N SER A 392 -5.02 27.36 -30.90
CA SER A 392 -4.10 26.95 -29.84
C SER A 392 -3.73 25.46 -29.93
N VAL A 393 -2.63 25.07 -29.26
CA VAL A 393 -2.22 23.67 -29.16
C VAL A 393 -3.21 22.92 -28.25
N PRO A 394 -3.88 21.85 -28.72
CA PRO A 394 -4.82 21.10 -27.89
C PRO A 394 -4.14 20.50 -26.66
N GLY A 395 -4.83 20.47 -25.52
CA GLY A 395 -4.30 19.90 -24.27
C GLY A 395 -3.85 18.43 -24.40
N LEU A 396 -4.47 17.66 -25.30
CA LEU A 396 -4.06 16.29 -25.62
C LEU A 396 -2.64 16.23 -26.19
N VAL A 397 -2.25 17.17 -27.06
CA VAL A 397 -0.91 17.19 -27.67
C VAL A 397 0.15 17.35 -26.61
N ASN A 398 -0.07 18.28 -25.67
CA ASN A 398 0.83 18.48 -24.54
C ASN A 398 0.89 17.23 -23.65
N PHE A 399 -0.26 16.70 -23.25
CA PHE A 399 -0.33 15.51 -22.41
C PHE A 399 0.41 14.31 -23.01
N VAL A 400 0.15 13.99 -24.28
CA VAL A 400 0.74 12.80 -24.92
C VAL A 400 2.26 12.94 -25.05
N VAL A 401 2.76 14.11 -25.44
CA VAL A 401 4.21 14.35 -25.56
C VAL A 401 4.90 14.23 -24.21
N GLU A 402 4.35 14.88 -23.18
CA GLU A 402 4.92 14.84 -21.82
C GLU A 402 4.85 13.43 -21.24
N TYR A 403 3.69 12.77 -21.33
CA TYR A 403 3.48 11.41 -20.85
C TYR A 403 4.42 10.41 -21.53
N CYS A 404 4.60 10.50 -22.85
CA CYS A 404 5.52 9.63 -23.57
C CYS A 404 6.99 9.88 -23.19
N ASN A 405 7.39 11.13 -22.97
CA ASN A 405 8.73 11.45 -22.45
C ASN A 405 8.93 10.83 -21.06
N GLN A 406 7.96 11.00 -20.15
CA GLN A 406 8.01 10.44 -18.80
C GLN A 406 8.07 8.90 -18.83
N LEU A 407 7.27 8.25 -19.66
CA LEU A 407 7.26 6.78 -19.78
C LEU A 407 8.58 6.22 -20.33
N LEU A 408 9.30 7.00 -21.15
CA LEU A 408 10.61 6.65 -21.70
C LEU A 408 11.78 6.93 -20.74
N GLU A 409 11.56 7.58 -19.59
CA GLU A 409 12.57 7.71 -18.54
C GLU A 409 13.09 6.32 -18.12
N ASP A 410 14.38 6.21 -17.75
CA ASP A 410 15.01 4.88 -17.60
C ASP A 410 14.36 4.02 -16.52
N GLU A 411 13.87 4.64 -15.45
CA GLU A 411 13.21 3.95 -14.34
C GLU A 411 11.87 3.34 -14.77
N TYR A 412 11.00 4.13 -15.40
CA TYR A 412 9.71 3.65 -15.90
C TYR A 412 9.87 2.68 -17.06
N TRP A 413 10.73 3.00 -18.03
CA TRP A 413 10.93 2.17 -19.21
C TRP A 413 11.52 0.80 -18.87
N SER A 414 12.52 0.74 -17.98
CA SER A 414 13.09 -0.53 -17.50
C SER A 414 12.03 -1.39 -16.79
N THR A 415 11.18 -0.75 -15.99
CA THR A 415 10.10 -1.43 -15.27
C THR A 415 9.03 -1.95 -16.24
N LEU A 416 8.64 -1.15 -17.24
CA LEU A 416 7.69 -1.54 -18.27
C LEU A 416 8.21 -2.73 -19.10
N ILE A 417 9.48 -2.73 -19.49
CA ILE A 417 10.12 -3.86 -20.18
C ILE A 417 9.97 -5.15 -19.36
N GLN A 418 10.30 -5.10 -18.06
CA GLN A 418 10.18 -6.26 -17.18
C GLN A 418 8.73 -6.74 -17.06
N VAL A 419 7.78 -5.81 -16.93
CA VAL A 419 6.34 -6.13 -16.85
C VAL A 419 5.86 -6.81 -18.12
N VAL A 420 6.21 -6.28 -19.30
CA VAL A 420 5.80 -6.87 -20.59
C VAL A 420 6.46 -8.23 -20.82
N GLU A 421 7.74 -8.38 -20.47
CA GLU A 421 8.44 -9.67 -20.55
C GLU A 421 7.76 -10.74 -19.68
N ILE A 422 7.36 -10.38 -18.45
CA ILE A 422 6.60 -11.28 -17.57
C ILE A 422 5.24 -11.62 -18.17
N HIS A 423 4.50 -10.63 -18.67
CA HIS A 423 3.18 -10.82 -19.25
C HIS A 423 3.22 -11.75 -20.48
N GLN A 424 4.17 -11.53 -21.38
CA GLN A 424 4.37 -12.39 -22.56
C GLN A 424 4.84 -13.79 -22.17
N GLY A 425 5.70 -13.89 -21.16
CA GLY A 425 6.09 -15.17 -20.58
C GLY A 425 4.91 -15.99 -20.04
N TRP A 426 3.91 -15.33 -19.43
CA TRP A 426 2.67 -15.98 -18.98
C TRP A 426 1.76 -16.42 -20.12
N ASN A 427 1.80 -15.72 -21.25
CA ASN A 427 1.01 -16.04 -22.44
C ASN A 427 1.75 -16.92 -23.46
N HIS A 428 2.97 -17.37 -23.14
CA HIS A 428 3.83 -18.16 -24.02
C HIS A 428 4.21 -17.45 -25.34
N GLU A 429 4.34 -16.13 -25.30
CA GLU A 429 4.76 -15.28 -26.41
C GLU A 429 6.25 -14.95 -26.31
N SER A 430 6.93 -14.75 -27.46
CA SER A 430 8.32 -14.32 -27.48
C SER A 430 8.44 -12.84 -27.20
N PHE A 431 9.24 -12.46 -26.20
CA PHE A 431 9.49 -11.06 -25.90
C PHE A 431 10.36 -10.39 -26.97
N GLU A 432 9.85 -9.30 -27.54
CA GLU A 432 10.56 -8.47 -28.49
C GLU A 432 10.45 -7.00 -28.07
N LYS A 433 11.58 -6.41 -27.64
CA LYS A 433 11.66 -5.00 -27.23
C LYS A 433 11.20 -4.03 -28.32
N GLY A 434 11.34 -4.42 -29.60
CA GLY A 434 10.88 -3.65 -30.75
C GLY A 434 9.37 -3.37 -30.73
N LEU A 435 8.56 -4.26 -30.16
CA LEU A 435 7.09 -4.08 -30.08
C LEU A 435 6.71 -2.89 -29.19
N LEU A 436 7.40 -2.70 -28.05
CA LEU A 436 7.12 -1.58 -27.16
C LEU A 436 7.50 -0.25 -27.83
N LEU A 437 8.65 -0.23 -28.51
CA LEU A 437 9.10 0.96 -29.25
C LEU A 437 8.13 1.30 -30.40
N ASN A 438 7.65 0.28 -31.11
CA ASN A 438 6.65 0.44 -32.16
C ASN A 438 5.32 0.99 -31.60
N GLU A 439 4.89 0.55 -30.42
CA GLU A 439 3.67 1.08 -29.81
C GLU A 439 3.83 2.54 -29.38
N MET A 440 4.98 2.91 -28.84
CA MET A 440 5.29 4.32 -28.57
C MET A 440 5.24 5.17 -29.85
N GLN A 441 5.75 4.66 -30.97
CA GLN A 441 5.64 5.32 -32.27
C GLN A 441 4.19 5.38 -32.77
N ASN A 442 3.38 4.34 -32.55
CA ASN A 442 1.94 4.33 -32.88
C ASN A 442 1.18 5.42 -32.11
N ILE A 443 1.46 5.62 -30.82
CA ILE A 443 0.85 6.66 -29.99
C ILE A 443 1.12 8.05 -30.59
N VAL A 444 2.38 8.35 -30.93
CA VAL A 444 2.77 9.65 -31.53
C VAL A 444 2.19 9.80 -32.94
N THR A 445 2.14 8.74 -33.72
CA THR A 445 1.55 8.75 -35.06
C THR A 445 0.05 9.01 -35.02
N ALA A 446 -0.66 8.38 -34.08
CA ALA A 446 -2.08 8.65 -33.84
C ALA A 446 -2.33 10.12 -33.47
N LEU A 447 -1.47 10.70 -32.64
CA LEU A 447 -1.53 12.13 -32.29
C LEU A 447 -1.33 13.03 -33.52
N GLY A 448 -0.34 12.73 -34.37
CA GLY A 448 -0.10 13.46 -35.61
C GLY A 448 -1.30 13.42 -36.56
N LEU A 449 -1.93 12.25 -36.73
CA LEU A 449 -3.15 12.10 -37.53
C LEU A 449 -4.33 12.90 -36.97
N ASN A 450 -4.42 13.03 -35.65
CA ASN A 450 -5.44 13.86 -35.02
C ASN A 450 -5.23 15.35 -35.31
N ILE A 451 -3.99 15.84 -35.20
CA ILE A 451 -3.63 17.22 -35.54
C ILE A 451 -4.02 17.53 -36.99
N GLU A 452 -3.68 16.66 -37.93
CA GLU A 452 -4.04 16.81 -39.35
C GLU A 452 -5.57 16.79 -39.57
N THR A 453 -6.29 15.96 -38.83
CA THR A 453 -7.77 15.90 -38.94
C THR A 453 -8.42 17.15 -38.35
N TRP A 454 -7.92 17.64 -37.24
CA TRP A 454 -8.37 18.87 -36.60
C TRP A 454 -8.12 20.10 -37.48
N ALA A 455 -6.94 20.17 -38.11
CA ALA A 455 -6.62 21.23 -39.06
C ALA A 455 -7.64 21.32 -40.21
N LYS A 456 -8.07 20.18 -40.77
CA LYS A 456 -9.05 20.09 -41.86
C LYS A 456 -10.48 20.48 -41.45
N ARG A 457 -10.79 20.51 -40.16
CA ARG A 457 -12.12 20.93 -39.65
C ARG A 457 -12.27 22.44 -39.54
N HIS A 458 -11.18 23.19 -39.62
CA HIS A 458 -11.27 24.64 -39.72
C HIS A 458 -11.72 25.05 -41.11
N GLU A 459 -12.82 25.81 -41.20
CA GLU A 459 -13.34 26.34 -42.47
C GLU A 459 -12.37 27.36 -43.10
N ASP A 460 -11.64 28.09 -42.27
CA ASP A 460 -10.68 29.09 -42.71
C ASP A 460 -9.29 28.48 -42.95
N ALA A 461 -8.83 28.52 -44.21
CA ALA A 461 -7.50 28.05 -44.62
C ALA A 461 -6.36 28.75 -43.86
N SER A 462 -6.53 30.03 -43.51
CA SER A 462 -5.55 30.77 -42.71
C SER A 462 -5.45 30.25 -41.28
N LEU A 463 -6.59 29.95 -40.65
CA LEU A 463 -6.64 29.36 -39.31
C LEU A 463 -6.11 27.93 -39.30
N SER A 464 -6.44 27.14 -40.32
CA SER A 464 -5.92 25.78 -40.50
C SER A 464 -4.39 25.76 -40.57
N SER A 465 -3.81 26.65 -41.37
CA SER A 465 -2.35 26.79 -41.50
C SER A 465 -1.70 27.32 -40.20
N PHE A 466 -2.35 28.27 -39.53
CA PHE A 466 -1.91 28.80 -38.24
C PHE A 466 -1.90 27.72 -37.15
N PHE A 467 -2.95 26.90 -37.08
CA PHE A 467 -3.06 25.78 -36.14
C PHE A 467 -1.97 24.74 -36.39
N LEU A 468 -1.75 24.33 -37.64
CA LEU A 468 -0.67 23.38 -37.99
C LEU A 468 0.71 23.94 -37.61
N MET A 469 1.01 25.19 -37.97
CA MET A 469 2.25 25.85 -37.60
C MET A 469 2.49 25.82 -36.08
N ASN A 470 1.48 26.12 -35.27
CA ASN A 470 1.56 26.13 -33.81
C ASN A 470 1.83 24.71 -33.24
N ASN A 471 1.12 23.69 -33.75
CA ASN A 471 1.28 22.30 -33.29
C ASN A 471 2.61 21.68 -33.73
N HIS A 472 3.04 21.92 -34.98
CA HIS A 472 4.31 21.40 -35.48
C HIS A 472 5.51 22.06 -34.79
N TRP A 473 5.42 23.36 -34.48
CA TRP A 473 6.40 24.03 -33.62
C TRP A 473 6.47 23.39 -32.23
N TYR A 474 5.31 23.12 -31.62
CA TYR A 474 5.24 22.46 -30.32
C TYR A 474 5.90 21.06 -30.37
N LEU A 475 5.49 20.21 -31.30
CA LEU A 475 6.08 18.87 -31.46
C LEU A 475 7.60 18.95 -31.65
N CYS A 476 8.08 19.83 -32.52
CA CYS A 476 9.51 20.01 -32.75
C CYS A 476 10.25 20.44 -31.48
N ASN A 477 9.77 21.48 -30.79
CA ASN A 477 10.48 22.06 -29.66
C ASN A 477 10.45 21.19 -28.39
N TYR A 478 9.36 20.44 -28.16
CA TYR A 478 9.19 19.61 -26.95
C TYR A 478 9.63 18.15 -27.13
N THR A 479 10.04 17.76 -28.34
CA THR A 479 10.67 16.44 -28.58
C THR A 479 12.16 16.55 -28.89
N ARG A 480 12.65 17.72 -29.31
CA ARG A 480 14.06 17.93 -29.61
C ARG A 480 14.92 17.73 -28.36
N GLY A 481 15.84 16.77 -28.44
CA GLY A 481 16.74 16.44 -27.33
C GLY A 481 16.10 15.62 -26.20
N THR A 482 14.89 15.11 -26.40
CA THR A 482 14.24 14.18 -25.48
C THR A 482 14.34 12.74 -25.98
N LYS A 483 14.11 11.76 -25.10
CA LYS A 483 14.07 10.34 -25.48
C LYS A 483 12.99 10.02 -26.52
N LEU A 484 11.87 10.75 -26.50
CA LEU A 484 10.84 10.63 -27.51
C LEU A 484 11.34 11.10 -28.89
N GLY A 485 12.07 12.22 -28.94
CA GLY A 485 12.71 12.67 -30.19
C GLY A 485 13.77 11.69 -30.70
N GLU A 486 14.58 11.12 -29.80
CA GLU A 486 15.55 10.06 -30.15
C GLU A 486 14.86 8.81 -30.72
N LEU A 487 13.73 8.41 -30.12
CA LEU A 487 12.91 7.28 -30.57
C LEU A 487 12.30 7.50 -31.96
N MET A 488 11.77 8.70 -32.21
CA MET A 488 11.17 9.05 -33.50
C MET A 488 12.22 9.32 -34.58
N GLY A 489 13.44 9.70 -34.17
CA GLY A 489 14.56 10.00 -35.04
C GLY A 489 14.66 11.47 -35.44
N ASN A 490 15.89 11.93 -35.67
CA ASN A 490 16.18 13.33 -36.02
C ASN A 490 15.49 13.80 -37.31
N GLU A 491 15.29 12.89 -38.28
CA GLU A 491 14.56 13.19 -39.52
C GLU A 491 13.10 13.58 -39.24
N TRP A 492 12.45 12.92 -38.26
CA TRP A 492 11.09 13.25 -37.87
C TRP A 492 10.99 14.63 -37.22
N VAL A 493 11.92 14.95 -36.29
CA VAL A 493 11.98 16.28 -35.64
C VAL A 493 12.23 17.40 -36.65
N THR A 494 13.16 17.16 -37.59
CA THR A 494 13.50 18.11 -38.66
C THR A 494 12.33 18.26 -39.64
N GLY A 495 11.63 17.17 -39.98
CA GLY A 495 10.44 17.21 -40.81
C GLY A 495 9.30 18.04 -40.22
N HIS A 496 9.11 18.01 -38.89
CA HIS A 496 8.15 18.90 -38.23
C HIS A 496 8.57 20.38 -38.30
N GLU A 497 9.86 20.68 -38.24
CA GLU A 497 10.39 22.04 -38.42
C GLU A 497 10.15 22.54 -39.86
N GLU A 498 10.51 21.75 -40.88
CA GLU A 498 10.28 22.09 -42.29
C GLU A 498 8.79 22.31 -42.60
N TYR A 499 7.92 21.44 -42.08
CA TYR A 499 6.47 21.57 -42.29
C TYR A 499 5.89 22.80 -41.56
N MET A 500 6.44 23.17 -40.40
CA MET A 500 6.08 24.41 -39.72
C MET A 500 6.41 25.64 -40.57
N GLU A 501 7.58 25.69 -41.20
CA GLU A 501 7.98 26.80 -42.10
C GLU A 501 7.12 26.86 -43.38
N TYR A 502 6.71 25.69 -43.89
CA TYR A 502 5.75 25.60 -44.97
C TYR A 502 4.38 26.18 -44.58
N CYS A 503 3.85 25.80 -43.41
CA CYS A 503 2.59 26.34 -42.88
C CYS A 503 2.67 27.84 -42.59
N GLU A 504 3.81 28.33 -42.10
CA GLU A 504 4.10 29.77 -41.91
C GLU A 504 3.95 30.53 -43.25
N THR A 505 4.53 29.99 -44.33
CA THR A 505 4.46 30.61 -45.66
C THR A 505 3.02 30.66 -46.18
N ILE A 506 2.26 29.58 -46.04
CA ILE A 506 0.85 29.54 -46.48
C ILE A 506 0.01 30.54 -45.66
N TYR A 507 0.21 30.58 -44.34
CA TYR A 507 -0.50 31.50 -43.47
C TYR A 507 -0.26 32.96 -43.89
N LEU A 508 0.99 33.35 -44.10
CA LEU A 508 1.34 34.71 -44.55
C LEU A 508 0.70 35.04 -45.90
N LYS A 509 0.77 34.10 -46.85
CA LYS A 509 0.18 34.26 -48.19
C LYS A 509 -1.34 34.42 -48.18
N GLU A 510 -2.03 33.59 -47.41
CA GLU A 510 -3.48 33.59 -47.37
C GLU A 510 -4.07 34.74 -46.55
N SER A 511 -3.33 35.23 -45.55
CA SER A 511 -3.76 36.32 -44.67
C SER A 511 -3.21 37.68 -45.09
N TRP A 512 -1.89 37.86 -45.06
CA TRP A 512 -1.26 39.18 -45.01
C TRP A 512 -0.70 39.66 -46.35
N GLU A 513 -0.26 38.77 -47.24
CA GLU A 513 0.31 39.14 -48.56
C GLU A 513 -0.71 39.77 -49.52
N LYS A 514 -2.01 39.59 -49.25
CA LYS A 514 -3.09 40.23 -50.01
C LYS A 514 -3.17 41.74 -49.75
N LEU A 515 -2.70 42.22 -48.58
CA LEU A 515 -2.79 43.62 -48.19
C LEU A 515 -1.88 44.55 -49.02
N PRO A 516 -0.56 44.26 -49.18
CA PRO A 516 0.30 45.06 -50.04
C PRO A 516 -0.21 45.23 -51.48
N ALA A 517 -0.87 44.20 -52.03
CA ALA A 517 -1.40 44.24 -53.40
C ALA A 517 -2.48 45.32 -53.58
N LEU A 518 -3.23 45.68 -52.52
CA LEU A 518 -4.23 46.76 -52.55
C LEU A 518 -3.60 48.15 -52.72
N LEU A 519 -2.31 48.29 -52.40
CA LEU A 519 -1.55 49.53 -52.51
C LEU A 519 -0.72 49.62 -53.81
N ASN A 520 -1.03 48.77 -54.80
CA ASN A 520 -0.34 48.78 -56.09
C ASN A 520 -0.55 50.11 -56.87
N GLU A 521 0.30 50.39 -57.84
CA GLU A 521 0.23 51.63 -58.65
C GLU A 521 -0.72 51.53 -59.85
N GLU A 522 -1.27 50.35 -60.12
CA GLU A 522 -2.13 50.08 -61.27
C GLU A 522 -3.46 50.85 -61.16
N GLY A 523 -3.80 51.61 -62.21
CA GLY A 523 -5.01 52.46 -62.26
C GLY A 523 -4.83 53.90 -61.78
N LEU A 524 -3.62 54.30 -61.34
CA LEU A 524 -3.28 55.72 -61.14
C LEU A 524 -3.07 56.38 -62.52
N VAL A 525 -4.15 56.88 -63.12
CA VAL A 525 -4.07 57.57 -64.40
C VAL A 525 -3.26 58.86 -64.22
N LEU A 526 -2.09 58.91 -64.85
CA LEU A 526 -1.36 60.15 -65.08
C LEU A 526 -2.15 60.95 -66.11
N PHE A 527 -2.85 62.01 -65.69
CA PHE A 527 -3.40 62.97 -66.64
C PHE A 527 -2.26 63.53 -67.53
N PRO A 528 -2.49 63.77 -68.84
CA PRO A 528 -1.47 64.36 -69.71
C PRO A 528 -1.08 65.74 -69.16
N GLY A 529 0.15 65.88 -68.65
CA GLY A 529 0.62 67.11 -68.01
C GLY A 529 1.29 66.95 -66.64
N GLY A 530 1.36 65.72 -66.09
CA GLY A 530 2.35 65.35 -65.07
C GLY A 530 2.18 65.97 -63.67
N ARG A 531 0.99 66.48 -63.30
CA ARG A 531 0.79 67.13 -61.99
C ARG A 531 -0.46 66.76 -61.17
N ALA A 532 -1.33 65.89 -61.65
CA ALA A 532 -2.51 65.49 -60.87
C ALA A 532 -2.60 63.96 -60.78
N ILE A 533 -2.18 63.42 -59.63
CA ILE A 533 -2.58 62.09 -59.18
C ILE A 533 -4.07 62.18 -58.82
N ASP A 534 -4.88 61.20 -59.24
CA ASP A 534 -6.27 61.13 -58.80
C ASP A 534 -6.34 60.84 -57.30
N ARG A 535 -6.55 61.92 -56.53
CA ARG A 535 -6.64 61.89 -55.06
C ARG A 535 -7.76 60.97 -54.57
N GLN A 536 -8.82 60.79 -55.36
CA GLN A 536 -9.94 59.91 -55.00
C GLN A 536 -9.52 58.44 -55.10
N VAL A 537 -8.73 58.08 -56.11
CA VAL A 537 -8.18 56.71 -56.26
C VAL A 537 -7.20 56.41 -55.12
N VAL A 538 -6.33 57.35 -54.75
CA VAL A 538 -5.38 57.17 -53.65
C VAL A 538 -6.10 56.92 -52.31
N LYS A 539 -7.13 57.72 -52.02
CA LYS A 539 -7.96 57.57 -50.82
C LYS A 539 -8.77 56.28 -50.82
N LYS A 540 -9.32 55.89 -51.98
CA LYS A 540 -10.08 54.65 -52.13
C LYS A 540 -9.21 53.43 -51.82
N LYS A 541 -8.01 53.33 -52.39
CA LYS A 541 -7.07 52.23 -52.10
C LYS A 541 -6.65 52.19 -50.64
N LEU A 542 -6.39 53.35 -50.03
CA LEU A 542 -6.05 53.42 -48.60
C LEU A 542 -7.21 52.98 -47.71
N LYS A 543 -8.45 53.31 -48.09
CA LYS A 543 -9.66 52.87 -47.40
C LYS A 543 -9.84 51.35 -47.54
N GLU A 544 -9.71 50.80 -48.74
CA GLU A 544 -9.77 49.36 -49.02
C GLU A 544 -8.71 48.58 -48.22
N PHE A 545 -7.47 49.06 -48.19
CA PHE A 545 -6.40 48.49 -47.36
C PHE A 545 -6.78 48.50 -45.86
N THR A 546 -7.30 49.62 -45.37
CA THR A 546 -7.64 49.78 -43.96
C THR A 546 -8.80 48.86 -43.55
N GLU A 547 -9.82 48.74 -44.41
CA GLU A 547 -10.96 47.84 -44.21
C GLU A 547 -10.50 46.37 -44.22
N ALA A 548 -9.67 45.97 -45.19
CA ALA A 548 -9.10 44.62 -45.24
C ALA A 548 -8.20 44.31 -44.03
N PHE A 549 -7.39 45.28 -43.59
CA PHE A 549 -6.56 45.13 -42.38
C PHE A 549 -7.45 44.95 -41.14
N ASP A 550 -8.50 45.76 -40.98
CA ASP A 550 -9.42 45.65 -39.85
C ASP A 550 -10.15 44.32 -39.82
N GLU A 551 -10.53 43.77 -40.98
CA GLU A 551 -11.15 42.45 -41.10
C GLU A 551 -10.19 41.35 -40.65
N ILE A 552 -8.94 41.35 -41.15
CA ILE A 552 -7.91 40.39 -40.75
C ILE A 552 -7.62 40.53 -39.26
N TYR A 553 -7.40 41.75 -38.77
CA TYR A 553 -7.10 42.03 -37.37
C TYR A 553 -8.23 41.56 -36.46
N LYS A 554 -9.49 41.89 -36.80
CA LYS A 554 -10.66 41.45 -36.02
C LYS A 554 -10.77 39.93 -35.98
N LYS A 555 -10.57 39.26 -37.12
CA LYS A 555 -10.61 37.80 -37.23
C LYS A 555 -9.51 37.13 -36.39
N GLN A 556 -8.28 37.62 -36.50
CA GLN A 556 -7.10 37.01 -35.89
C GLN A 556 -6.78 37.50 -34.47
N SER A 557 -7.45 38.56 -34.00
CA SER A 557 -7.30 39.07 -32.63
C SER A 557 -7.64 38.05 -31.53
N ASN A 558 -8.40 37.01 -31.90
CA ASN A 558 -8.79 35.95 -30.99
C ASN A 558 -7.89 34.71 -31.06
N TRP A 559 -6.94 34.66 -31.98
CA TRP A 559 -6.07 33.50 -32.16
C TRP A 559 -4.91 33.53 -31.18
N GLU A 560 -4.36 32.37 -30.83
CA GLU A 560 -3.34 32.26 -29.77
C GLU A 560 -2.13 31.42 -30.20
N LEU A 561 -0.92 31.96 -29.96
CA LEU A 561 0.34 31.23 -30.04
C LEU A 561 0.92 31.11 -28.63
N CYS A 562 1.00 29.90 -28.09
CA CYS A 562 1.49 29.69 -26.72
C CYS A 562 2.98 30.01 -26.59
N ASP A 563 3.80 29.60 -27.56
CA ASP A 563 5.24 29.80 -27.53
C ASP A 563 5.62 31.26 -27.85
N LYS A 564 6.50 31.83 -27.01
CA LYS A 564 6.93 33.23 -27.14
C LYS A 564 7.85 33.45 -28.35
N GLY A 565 8.69 32.47 -28.68
CA GLY A 565 9.62 32.53 -29.81
C GLY A 565 8.87 32.53 -31.13
N LEU A 566 7.95 31.58 -31.30
CA LEU A 566 7.07 31.51 -32.47
C LEU A 566 6.21 32.77 -32.58
N ARG A 567 5.60 33.22 -31.48
CA ARG A 567 4.78 34.45 -31.48
C ARG A 567 5.57 35.67 -31.96
N TRP A 568 6.80 35.83 -31.46
CA TRP A 568 7.67 36.91 -31.89
C TRP A 568 8.03 36.78 -33.38
N ARG A 569 8.44 35.58 -33.84
CA ARG A 569 8.78 35.29 -35.25
C ARG A 569 7.64 35.68 -36.19
N ILE A 570 6.43 35.20 -35.93
CA ILE A 570 5.26 35.49 -36.77
C ILE A 570 4.90 36.97 -36.77
N ARG A 571 4.95 37.65 -35.62
CA ARG A 571 4.72 39.10 -35.56
C ARG A 571 5.73 39.87 -36.40
N GLN A 572 7.02 39.50 -36.35
CA GLN A 572 8.04 40.16 -37.17
C GLN A 572 7.78 39.93 -38.67
N LEU A 573 7.44 38.71 -39.07
CA LEU A 573 7.14 38.40 -40.47
C LEU A 573 5.94 39.22 -40.98
N VAL A 574 4.87 39.30 -40.20
CA VAL A 574 3.70 40.11 -40.55
C VAL A 574 4.06 41.60 -40.65
N LEU A 575 4.87 42.13 -39.72
CA LEU A 575 5.36 43.51 -39.78
C LEU A 575 6.17 43.75 -41.06
N HIS A 576 7.06 42.83 -41.43
CA HIS A 576 7.89 42.92 -42.62
C HIS A 576 7.07 42.87 -43.93
N VAL A 577 5.97 42.12 -43.96
CA VAL A 577 5.08 42.05 -45.13
C VAL A 577 4.25 43.33 -45.28
N VAL A 578 3.72 43.88 -44.19
CA VAL A 578 2.70 44.94 -44.24
C VAL A 578 3.29 46.35 -44.19
N LEU A 579 4.27 46.60 -43.30
CA LEU A 579 4.73 47.96 -43.02
C LEU A 579 5.49 48.65 -44.16
N PRO A 580 6.38 48.00 -44.92
CA PRO A 580 7.15 48.68 -45.97
C PRO A 580 6.25 49.27 -47.05
N SER A 581 5.32 48.47 -47.57
CA SER A 581 4.36 48.89 -48.60
C SER A 581 3.44 50.01 -48.11
N TYR A 582 2.96 49.90 -46.86
CA TYR A 582 2.11 50.92 -46.25
C TYR A 582 2.85 52.25 -46.02
N SER A 583 4.07 52.20 -45.48
CA SER A 583 4.87 53.38 -45.18
C SER A 583 5.31 54.10 -46.46
N SER A 584 5.79 53.34 -47.45
CA SER A 584 6.18 53.90 -48.75
C SER A 584 4.99 54.57 -49.45
N TYR A 585 3.79 53.99 -49.36
CA TYR A 585 2.58 54.58 -49.94
C TYR A 585 2.19 55.87 -49.21
N LEU A 586 2.22 55.89 -47.87
CA LEU A 586 1.95 57.10 -47.09
C LEU A 586 2.94 58.23 -47.38
N GLU A 587 4.25 57.94 -47.45
CA GLU A 587 5.29 58.93 -47.75
C GLU A 587 5.13 59.51 -49.15
N LYS A 588 4.90 58.64 -50.15
CA LYS A 588 4.77 59.05 -51.57
C LYS A 588 3.55 59.95 -51.82
N TYR A 589 2.47 59.77 -51.07
CA TYR A 589 1.22 60.53 -51.25
C TYR A 589 0.89 61.50 -50.11
N ALA A 590 1.81 61.71 -49.15
CA ALA A 590 1.61 62.58 -47.97
C ALA A 590 1.11 63.98 -48.34
N SER A 591 1.72 64.63 -49.34
CA SER A 591 1.36 65.97 -49.80
C SER A 591 0.02 66.04 -50.55
N SER A 592 -0.49 64.92 -51.05
CA SER A 592 -1.84 64.82 -51.64
C SER A 592 -2.94 64.56 -50.60
N ILE A 593 -2.55 64.02 -49.44
CA ILE A 593 -3.42 63.73 -48.28
C ILE A 593 -3.52 64.96 -47.36
N GLU A 594 -2.45 65.75 -47.21
CA GLU A 594 -2.39 66.92 -46.33
C GLU A 594 -3.10 68.18 -46.87
N PHE A 595 -3.25 68.35 -48.20
CA PHE A 595 -3.79 69.59 -48.79
C PHE A 595 -5.29 69.84 -48.51
N GLU A 596 -6.01 68.87 -47.94
CA GLU A 596 -7.40 69.00 -47.49
C GLU A 596 -7.53 69.21 -45.97
N VAL A 597 -6.44 69.19 -45.20
CA VAL A 597 -6.46 69.40 -43.74
C VAL A 597 -7.04 70.78 -43.37
N THR A 598 -7.06 71.72 -44.31
CA THR A 598 -7.65 73.05 -44.14
C THR A 598 -9.15 73.13 -44.44
N SER A 599 -9.81 72.08 -44.93
CA SER A 599 -11.23 72.13 -45.29
C SER A 599 -11.91 70.77 -45.22
N THR A 600 -12.76 70.58 -44.21
CA THR A 600 -13.68 69.45 -43.91
C THR A 600 -13.14 68.31 -43.02
N ALA A 601 -13.87 68.11 -41.92
CA ALA A 601 -13.52 67.30 -40.76
C ALA A 601 -13.83 65.79 -40.92
N GLY A 602 -13.66 65.22 -42.10
CA GLY A 602 -14.26 63.91 -42.40
C GLY A 602 -13.49 62.98 -43.33
N GLN A 603 -12.18 62.81 -43.20
CA GLN A 603 -11.48 61.53 -43.47
C GLN A 603 -9.98 61.68 -43.18
N ARG A 604 -9.58 61.52 -41.92
CA ARG A 604 -8.16 61.35 -41.58
C ARG A 604 -7.73 59.93 -41.95
N VAL A 605 -6.47 59.77 -42.34
CA VAL A 605 -5.80 58.46 -42.39
C VAL A 605 -6.05 57.76 -41.05
N LYS A 606 -6.67 56.57 -41.07
CA LYS A 606 -7.17 55.90 -39.85
C LYS A 606 -6.04 55.44 -38.93
N TYR A 607 -4.91 55.01 -39.51
CA TYR A 607 -3.76 54.48 -38.78
C TYR A 607 -2.47 55.14 -39.24
N THR A 608 -1.57 55.47 -38.32
CA THR A 608 -0.17 55.75 -38.70
C THR A 608 0.58 54.44 -38.87
N ALA A 609 1.69 54.42 -39.61
CA ALA A 609 2.55 53.24 -39.72
C ALA A 609 2.96 52.70 -38.34
N LYS A 610 3.22 53.59 -37.37
CA LYS A 610 3.51 53.24 -35.98
C LYS A 610 2.30 52.60 -35.27
N THR A 611 1.09 53.15 -35.46
CA THR A 611 -0.13 52.59 -34.86
C THR A 611 -0.42 51.19 -35.41
N LEU A 612 -0.28 50.99 -36.71
CA LEU A 612 -0.50 49.70 -37.37
C LEU A 612 0.53 48.65 -36.91
N GLY A 613 1.80 49.05 -36.81
CA GLY A 613 2.85 48.21 -36.22
C GLY A 613 2.54 47.79 -34.78
N ASN A 614 2.11 48.74 -33.94
CA ASN A 614 1.72 48.45 -32.55
C ASN A 614 0.53 47.48 -32.47
N MET A 615 -0.46 47.61 -33.36
CA MET A 615 -1.59 46.68 -33.41
C MET A 615 -1.12 45.27 -33.74
N ILE A 616 -0.27 45.08 -34.75
CA ILE A 616 0.29 43.78 -35.11
C ILE A 616 1.06 43.17 -33.94
N THR A 617 1.85 43.98 -33.21
CA THR A 617 2.60 43.48 -32.04
C THR A 617 1.71 43.01 -30.89
N CYS A 618 0.43 43.36 -30.87
CA CYS A 618 -0.54 42.90 -29.87
C CYS A 618 -1.30 41.62 -30.28
N LEU A 619 -1.15 41.13 -31.52
CA LEU A 619 -1.85 39.92 -32.00
C LEU A 619 -1.27 38.64 -31.40
N PHE A 620 -2.09 37.60 -31.23
CA PHE A 620 -1.67 36.27 -30.75
C PHE A 620 -1.24 36.19 -29.29
N GLU A 621 -1.58 37.18 -28.47
CA GLU A 621 -1.41 37.04 -27.03
C GLU A 621 -2.38 36.00 -26.45
N PRO A 622 -1.94 35.15 -25.50
CA PRO A 622 -2.83 34.27 -24.76
C PRO A 622 -3.84 35.12 -23.98
N LYS A 623 -5.14 34.81 -24.08
CA LYS A 623 -6.15 35.52 -23.31
C LYS A 623 -6.15 34.98 -21.89
N VAL A 624 -5.84 35.86 -20.95
CA VAL A 624 -6.01 35.59 -19.51
C VAL A 624 -7.52 35.61 -19.19
N GLY A 625 -8.21 34.50 -19.46
CA GLY A 625 -9.60 34.27 -19.10
C GLY A 625 -9.69 33.48 -17.80
N LYS A 626 -10.24 34.10 -16.74
CA LYS A 626 -10.83 33.55 -15.49
C LYS A 626 -10.66 32.04 -15.18
N TYR A 627 -9.44 31.55 -15.18
CA TYR A 627 -8.94 30.52 -14.27
C TYR A 627 -7.73 31.15 -13.57
N ASP A 628 -7.60 30.86 -12.29
CA ASP A 628 -6.88 31.68 -11.31
C ASP A 628 -5.52 32.24 -11.76
N SER A 629 -5.31 33.47 -11.28
CA SER A 629 -4.22 34.38 -11.58
C SER A 629 -2.81 33.78 -11.59
N SER A 630 -2.03 34.20 -12.59
CA SER A 630 -0.57 34.34 -12.54
C SER A 630 0.22 33.05 -12.28
N THR A 631 0.48 32.26 -13.32
CA THR A 631 1.68 31.39 -13.29
C THR A 631 2.25 31.16 -14.69
N LYS A 632 3.57 31.32 -14.79
CA LYS A 632 4.39 31.10 -15.99
C LYS A 632 4.15 29.68 -16.53
N CYS A 633 4.05 29.52 -17.87
CA CYS A 633 4.02 28.22 -18.57
C CYS A 633 5.32 27.39 -18.42
N THR A 634 5.99 27.47 -17.28
CA THR A 634 7.27 26.81 -17.01
C THR A 634 7.24 25.99 -15.72
N GLU A 635 6.19 26.08 -14.89
CA GLU A 635 6.13 25.44 -13.56
C GLU A 635 4.77 24.79 -13.21
N LEU A 636 3.96 24.39 -14.19
CA LEU A 636 2.66 23.72 -13.95
C LEU A 636 2.59 22.33 -14.61
N SER A 637 3.54 21.45 -14.26
CA SER A 637 3.56 20.06 -14.76
C SER A 637 2.61 19.12 -14.01
N ASP A 638 2.26 19.36 -12.74
CA ASP A 638 1.85 18.20 -11.93
C ASP A 638 0.36 18.05 -11.60
N LYS A 639 -0.48 19.12 -11.59
CA LYS A 639 -1.81 18.99 -10.94
C LYS A 639 -3.06 19.45 -11.69
N VAL A 640 -3.00 20.43 -12.60
CA VAL A 640 -4.25 21.07 -13.08
C VAL A 640 -4.71 20.61 -14.47
N ASN A 641 -3.83 20.05 -15.31
CA ASN A 641 -4.23 19.52 -16.63
C ASN A 641 -4.57 18.02 -16.63
N ASN A 642 -4.20 17.29 -15.58
CA ASN A 642 -4.40 15.85 -15.54
C ASN A 642 -5.89 15.48 -15.51
N SER A 643 -6.75 16.13 -14.71
CA SER A 643 -8.15 15.71 -14.56
C SER A 643 -9.02 15.85 -15.83
N PHE A 644 -8.78 16.86 -16.67
CA PHE A 644 -9.57 17.06 -17.89
C PHE A 644 -9.16 16.08 -19.00
N VAL A 645 -7.87 15.80 -19.12
CA VAL A 645 -7.31 14.93 -20.17
C VAL A 645 -7.36 13.45 -19.76
N THR A 646 -7.25 13.12 -18.46
CA THR A 646 -7.42 11.73 -17.98
C THR A 646 -8.83 11.21 -18.19
N ASN A 647 -9.85 12.05 -17.98
CA ASN A 647 -11.24 11.68 -18.28
C ASN A 647 -11.42 11.33 -19.76
N GLN A 648 -10.70 12.02 -20.65
CA GLN A 648 -10.75 11.77 -22.10
C GLN A 648 -10.02 10.50 -22.51
N LEU A 649 -8.89 10.17 -21.88
CA LEU A 649 -8.13 8.94 -22.11
C LEU A 649 -8.52 7.79 -21.16
N SER A 650 -9.77 7.78 -20.68
CA SER A 650 -10.32 6.70 -19.85
C SER A 650 -11.27 5.82 -20.66
N SER A 651 -11.05 4.51 -20.67
CA SER A 651 -11.81 3.57 -21.54
C SER A 651 -13.16 3.12 -20.97
N THR A 652 -13.70 3.79 -19.95
CA THR A 652 -15.00 3.38 -19.39
C THR A 652 -16.12 3.91 -20.29
N PRO A 653 -16.95 3.06 -20.92
CA PRO A 653 -18.09 3.54 -21.67
C PRO A 653 -19.01 4.28 -20.69
N ALA A 654 -19.49 5.47 -21.07
CA ALA A 654 -20.66 6.03 -20.42
C ALA A 654 -21.77 4.96 -20.51
N ALA A 655 -22.17 4.40 -19.37
CA ALA A 655 -23.27 3.46 -19.30
C ALA A 655 -24.51 4.13 -19.92
N ALA A 656 -25.05 3.50 -20.95
CA ALA A 656 -26.37 3.82 -21.50
C ALA A 656 -27.47 3.36 -20.54
#